data_AF-A0A1E5L928-F1
#
_entry.id   AF-A0A1E5L928-F1
#
_cell.length_a   1.000
_cell.length_b   1.000
_cell.length_c   1.000
_cell.angle_alpha   90.00
_cell.angle_beta   90.00
_cell.angle_gamma   90.00
#
_symmetry.space_group_name_H-M   'P 1'
#
loop_
_entity.id
_entity.type
_entity.pdbx_description
1 polymer ?
#
loop_
_entity_poly.entity_id
_entity_poly.type
_entity_poly.pdbx_seq_one_letter_code
_entity_poly.pdbx_strand_id
1 'polypeptide(L)'
;MTEIKHVQLRLGTNEYAIIEFADSTIDKFSEGKHIIHVGQKKLLVLVKKSTTKTNSNILYLNQLTFHKLQLPENIVLTLRYEKGVILLGPILGIFTTSDDIEELLRGKADNAFMDLEFRKRGQGLYYFFTTKDICWSTQSVNAYFWDKERRWKRQQFPLPDIIYDSSFGKDAAIESYGLRAKIIENKLDIRVLNDPIVLCIEEVFQHLNSEAIIREHLQPSVPLATFLDNPFILQALLQKTPDLKWNSFETIIKISSEKSTSACAINDDRYLNSKDVIDYCFPYQSSSILEACKALSQQVAKIIEIHFGTILELELDFGIDATGKVWLLRVNSNPSKQSFLLRNNPSVMNRVIQLPILTCFSFAGFIPTITVPTKAYPTFGLAVSKKVWNRIDKNALLKDKALLAQSKGLSFYCFKLSNVNWDHNLVEAYDYNPLLSGWIKKQIPVPDVIQYRGGTPTLEDFNNPTCQGKVFNIQWINATKVFGKWETYKALRFFEKTTAYLPETTLLTLSNLQQYLQKHAFCYIKSNSGKCGYNVFRIERGINGYLCKAGGSMIQIKNFTDLKGLFEFLIRTIGKDGILQQGINLAQMNNCPFDMRVLVQKNGHCEWIVSALNYRIGAPNAVVTNFAAGATDILKIPGEKLLQCCLTWEALTEISLDTVYALESYFGRIGEVGLDIGLDIHGKLWIIEANSRPSSIAYRNATSETRQNIFGMPFDYAIASVQHM
;
A
#
# COMPACT_ATOMS: atom_id res chain seq x y z
N MET A 1 23.75 15.53 -31.08
CA MET A 1 23.07 14.81 -29.98
C MET A 1 23.73 15.24 -28.68
N THR A 2 22.94 15.82 -27.78
CA THR A 2 23.32 16.28 -26.45
C THR A 2 23.55 15.06 -25.57
N GLU A 3 24.78 14.87 -25.09
CA GLU A 3 25.07 13.81 -24.13
C GLU A 3 24.52 14.22 -22.76
N ILE A 4 23.73 13.33 -22.15
CA ILE A 4 23.05 13.56 -20.88
C ILE A 4 23.84 12.82 -19.81
N LYS A 5 24.33 13.55 -18.79
CA LYS A 5 25.02 12.97 -17.63
C LYS A 5 24.45 13.51 -16.34
N HIS A 6 24.25 12.65 -15.34
CA HIS A 6 24.05 13.11 -13.98
C HIS A 6 25.40 13.51 -13.39
N VAL A 7 25.48 14.74 -12.88
CA VAL A 7 26.70 15.34 -12.35
C VAL A 7 26.46 15.82 -10.93
N GLN A 8 27.37 15.47 -10.02
CA GLN A 8 27.37 16.03 -8.70
C GLN A 8 28.06 17.40 -8.72
N LEU A 9 27.43 18.43 -8.19
CA LEU A 9 28.02 19.75 -8.05
C LEU A 9 28.81 19.83 -6.73
N ARG A 10 30.08 20.21 -6.80
CA ARG A 10 30.94 20.35 -5.61
C ARG A 10 31.65 21.69 -5.60
N LEU A 11 31.94 22.19 -4.40
CA LEU A 11 32.75 23.39 -4.23
C LEU A 11 34.19 23.09 -4.69
N GLY A 12 34.65 23.88 -5.66
CA GLY A 12 36.03 23.85 -6.16
C GLY A 12 36.85 25.00 -5.55
N THR A 13 38.15 24.76 -5.41
CA THR A 13 39.13 25.76 -4.92
C THR A 13 39.75 26.60 -6.04
N ASN A 14 39.53 26.24 -7.30
CA ASN A 14 40.11 26.92 -8.45
C ASN A 14 39.29 28.14 -8.86
N GLU A 15 39.93 29.11 -9.54
CA GLU A 15 39.22 30.27 -10.10
C GLU A 15 38.29 29.92 -11.28
N TYR A 16 38.49 28.74 -11.88
CA TYR A 16 37.69 28.19 -12.97
C TYR A 16 36.92 26.94 -12.53
N ALA A 17 35.86 26.59 -13.25
CA ALA A 17 35.14 25.35 -13.05
C ALA A 17 35.94 24.17 -13.61
N ILE A 18 35.85 23.02 -12.95
CA ILE A 18 36.46 21.76 -13.42
C ILE A 18 35.35 20.74 -13.63
N ILE A 19 35.31 20.15 -14.82
CA ILE A 19 34.40 19.05 -15.13
C ILE A 19 35.16 17.73 -15.18
N GLU A 20 34.56 16.71 -14.59
CA GLU A 20 35.11 15.37 -14.40
C GLU A 20 34.03 14.34 -14.74
N PHE A 21 34.35 13.38 -15.62
CA PHE A 21 33.48 12.24 -15.92
C PHE A 21 34.22 10.93 -15.82
N ALA A 22 33.48 9.89 -15.46
CA ALA A 22 33.98 8.53 -15.33
C ALA A 22 34.26 7.83 -16.68
N ASP A 23 33.82 8.42 -17.80
CA ASP A 23 33.88 7.82 -19.13
C ASP A 23 34.28 8.83 -20.22
N SER A 24 34.37 8.35 -21.47
CA SER A 24 34.84 9.11 -22.63
C SER A 24 33.90 10.25 -23.07
N THR A 25 32.77 10.46 -22.38
CA THR A 25 31.91 11.64 -22.58
C THR A 25 32.68 12.94 -22.37
N ILE A 26 33.71 12.93 -21.52
CA ILE A 26 34.55 14.10 -21.25
C ILE A 26 35.25 14.62 -22.53
N ASP A 27 35.51 13.76 -23.50
CA ASP A 27 36.19 14.10 -24.74
C ASP A 27 35.34 15.01 -25.64
N LYS A 28 34.01 14.93 -25.52
CA LYS A 28 33.06 15.74 -26.29
C LYS A 28 32.91 17.17 -25.75
N PHE A 29 33.46 17.47 -24.58
CA PHE A 29 33.47 18.81 -24.01
C PHE A 29 34.66 19.61 -24.56
N SER A 30 34.48 20.89 -24.86
CA SER A 30 35.62 21.78 -25.10
C SER A 30 36.05 22.41 -23.79
N GLU A 31 37.33 22.76 -23.66
CA GLU A 31 37.77 23.69 -22.62
C GLU A 31 37.58 25.12 -23.11
N GLY A 32 37.33 26.05 -22.19
CA GLY A 32 37.19 27.47 -22.52
C GLY A 32 36.03 28.15 -21.81
N LYS A 33 35.55 29.24 -22.38
CA LYS A 33 34.43 29.99 -21.81
C LYS A 33 33.12 29.33 -22.23
N HIS A 34 32.34 28.91 -21.24
CA HIS A 34 31.04 28.29 -21.41
C HIS A 34 29.96 29.10 -20.71
N ILE A 35 28.76 29.11 -21.27
CA ILE A 35 27.58 29.63 -20.58
C ILE A 35 27.01 28.48 -19.75
N ILE A 36 27.07 28.59 -18.44
CA ILE A 36 26.33 27.70 -17.53
C ILE A 36 24.93 28.29 -17.36
N HIS A 37 23.90 27.51 -17.70
CA HIS A 37 22.50 27.87 -17.63
C HIS A 37 21.79 26.95 -16.62
N VAL A 38 21.13 27.55 -15.63
CA VAL A 38 20.50 26.83 -14.52
C VAL A 38 19.21 27.55 -14.14
N GLY A 39 18.04 26.94 -14.39
CA GLY A 39 16.78 27.68 -14.31
C GLY A 39 16.83 28.89 -15.25
N GLN A 40 16.36 30.05 -14.78
CA GLN A 40 16.45 31.29 -15.56
C GLN A 40 17.82 32.01 -15.48
N LYS A 41 18.80 31.45 -14.77
CA LYS A 41 20.12 32.10 -14.59
C LYS A 41 21.15 31.63 -15.60
N LYS A 42 21.89 32.58 -16.18
CA LYS A 42 23.00 32.32 -17.11
C LYS A 42 24.27 33.00 -16.62
N LEU A 43 25.37 32.26 -16.60
CA LEU A 43 26.67 32.77 -16.19
C LEU A 43 27.77 32.28 -17.13
N LEU A 44 28.62 33.19 -17.60
CA LEU A 44 29.81 32.85 -18.36
C LEU A 44 30.91 32.38 -17.39
N VAL A 45 31.37 31.15 -17.55
CA VAL A 45 32.34 30.50 -16.66
C VAL A 45 33.46 29.88 -17.50
N LEU A 46 34.70 30.05 -17.06
CA LEU A 46 35.83 29.31 -17.63
C LEU A 46 35.76 27.86 -17.12
N VAL A 47 35.65 26.89 -18.01
CA VAL A 47 35.57 25.46 -17.68
C VAL A 47 36.80 24.74 -18.24
N LYS A 48 37.44 23.94 -17.40
CA LYS A 48 38.53 23.04 -17.78
C LYS A 48 38.16 21.59 -17.47
N LYS A 49 38.79 20.64 -18.15
CA LYS A 49 38.64 19.21 -17.87
C LYS A 49 39.57 18.80 -16.74
N SER A 50 39.12 17.83 -15.95
CA SER A 50 39.98 17.14 -15.00
C SER A 50 41.00 16.26 -15.73
N THR A 51 42.25 16.25 -15.28
CA THR A 51 43.32 15.34 -15.77
C THR A 51 43.42 14.06 -14.94
N THR A 52 42.72 13.98 -13.81
CA THR A 52 42.70 12.81 -12.92
C THR A 52 41.58 11.86 -13.30
N LYS A 53 41.90 10.57 -13.44
CA LYS A 53 40.91 9.51 -13.64
C LYS A 53 40.20 9.20 -12.32
N THR A 54 38.91 9.49 -12.22
CA THR A 54 38.06 9.01 -11.12
C THR A 54 36.82 8.31 -11.68
N ASN A 55 36.15 7.51 -10.84
CA ASN A 55 34.92 6.79 -11.20
C ASN A 55 33.65 7.63 -10.95
N SER A 56 33.73 8.96 -11.04
CA SER A 56 32.63 9.85 -10.68
C SER A 56 32.39 10.96 -11.70
N ASN A 57 31.13 11.39 -11.83
CA ASN A 57 30.73 12.51 -12.67
C ASN A 57 30.53 13.75 -11.78
N ILE A 58 31.50 14.67 -11.79
CA ILE A 58 31.53 15.82 -10.89
C ILE A 58 31.77 17.11 -11.68
N LEU A 59 31.04 18.16 -11.33
CA LEU A 59 31.32 19.52 -11.78
C LEU A 59 31.69 20.37 -10.56
N TYR A 60 32.97 20.72 -10.46
CA TYR A 60 33.48 21.62 -9.43
C TYR A 60 33.25 23.06 -9.86
N LEU A 61 32.50 23.81 -9.05
CA LEU A 61 32.27 25.24 -9.25
C LEU A 61 32.89 26.02 -8.11
N ASN A 62 33.49 27.17 -8.39
CA ASN A 62 34.03 28.03 -7.34
C ASN A 62 32.91 28.69 -6.52
N GLN A 63 33.26 29.24 -5.34
CA GLN A 63 32.29 29.84 -4.42
C GLN A 63 31.49 30.98 -5.05
N LEU A 64 32.13 31.84 -5.85
CA LEU A 64 31.46 32.94 -6.55
C LEU A 64 30.43 32.43 -7.56
N THR A 65 30.73 31.34 -8.26
CA THR A 65 29.84 30.71 -9.25
C THR A 65 28.64 30.09 -8.55
N PHE A 66 28.84 29.35 -7.46
CA PHE A 66 27.74 28.84 -6.62
C PHE A 66 26.83 29.96 -6.14
N HIS A 67 27.40 31.03 -5.60
CA HIS A 67 26.64 32.16 -5.08
C HIS A 67 25.83 32.87 -6.18
N LYS A 68 26.44 33.12 -7.35
CA LYS A 68 25.76 33.77 -8.48
C LYS A 68 24.64 32.90 -9.06
N LEU A 69 24.87 31.59 -9.18
CA LEU A 69 23.87 30.64 -9.67
C LEU A 69 22.83 30.26 -8.61
N GLN A 70 23.05 30.60 -7.33
CA GLN A 70 22.16 30.30 -6.19
C GLN A 70 21.85 28.79 -6.07
N LEU A 71 22.88 27.96 -6.20
CA LEU A 71 22.76 26.51 -6.10
C LEU A 71 23.17 25.99 -4.72
N PRO A 72 22.53 24.92 -4.22
CA PRO A 72 22.98 24.25 -3.01
C PRO A 72 24.22 23.40 -3.32
N GLU A 73 25.11 23.26 -2.34
CA GLU A 73 26.28 22.38 -2.47
C GLU A 73 25.88 20.89 -2.46
N ASN A 74 26.66 20.06 -3.16
CA ASN A 74 26.51 18.60 -3.23
C ASN A 74 25.22 18.09 -3.90
N ILE A 75 24.51 18.95 -4.63
CA ILE A 75 23.34 18.53 -5.42
C ILE A 75 23.76 17.75 -6.67
N VAL A 76 22.91 16.82 -7.11
CA VAL A 76 23.08 16.10 -8.37
C VAL A 76 22.08 16.64 -9.39
N LEU A 77 22.58 17.18 -10.49
CA LEU A 77 21.78 17.71 -11.60
C LEU A 77 22.08 16.94 -12.88
N THR A 78 21.16 17.02 -13.83
CA THR A 78 21.41 16.53 -15.18
C THR A 78 22.10 17.62 -15.98
N LEU A 79 23.25 17.29 -16.54
CA LEU A 79 24.04 18.13 -17.42
C LEU A 79 23.73 17.77 -18.87
N ARG A 80 23.37 18.78 -19.67
CA ARG A 80 23.35 18.70 -21.14
C ARG A 80 24.32 19.73 -21.70
N TYR A 81 25.04 19.35 -22.76
CA TYR A 81 26.00 20.23 -23.41
C TYR A 81 25.69 20.41 -24.90
N GLU A 82 25.47 21.66 -25.31
CA GLU A 82 25.19 22.01 -26.69
C GLU A 82 25.86 23.34 -27.07
N LYS A 83 26.67 23.33 -28.12
CA LYS A 83 27.26 24.55 -28.74
C LYS A 83 27.89 25.53 -27.74
N GLY A 84 28.66 25.02 -26.78
CA GLY A 84 29.32 25.87 -25.76
C GLY A 84 28.45 26.23 -24.55
N VAL A 85 27.18 25.79 -24.51
CA VAL A 85 26.26 25.99 -23.38
C VAL A 85 26.16 24.71 -22.55
N ILE A 86 26.35 24.84 -21.24
CA ILE A 86 26.15 23.79 -20.25
C ILE A 86 24.83 24.07 -19.55
N LEU A 87 23.82 23.24 -19.83
CA LEU A 87 22.51 23.29 -19.18
C LEU A 87 22.55 22.37 -17.96
N LEU A 88 22.31 22.90 -16.76
CA LEU A 88 22.18 22.12 -15.52
C LEU A 88 20.73 22.18 -15.04
N GLY A 89 20.07 21.03 -14.95
CA GLY A 89 18.69 20.98 -14.55
C GLY A 89 18.11 19.57 -14.51
N PRO A 90 16.78 19.43 -14.54
CA PRO A 90 15.81 20.53 -14.45
C PRO A 90 15.75 21.14 -13.04
N ILE A 91 15.42 22.42 -12.97
CA ILE A 91 14.92 23.10 -11.77
C ILE A 91 13.41 23.17 -11.85
N LEU A 92 12.74 22.52 -10.91
CA LEU A 92 11.28 22.48 -10.78
C LEU A 92 10.83 23.35 -9.59
N GLY A 93 10.08 24.41 -9.88
CA GLY A 93 9.39 25.15 -8.84
C GLY A 93 8.03 24.51 -8.56
N ILE A 94 7.72 24.22 -7.30
CA ILE A 94 6.37 23.82 -6.88
C ILE A 94 5.69 25.06 -6.29
N PHE A 95 4.74 25.61 -7.04
CA PHE A 95 3.98 26.78 -6.63
C PHE A 95 2.76 26.34 -5.81
N THR A 96 2.59 26.93 -4.62
CA THR A 96 1.56 26.53 -3.64
C THR A 96 1.15 27.73 -2.77
N THR A 97 0.19 27.53 -1.86
CA THR A 97 -0.33 28.59 -0.99
C THR A 97 0.51 28.73 0.30
N SER A 98 0.30 29.84 1.03
CA SER A 98 0.97 30.02 2.33
C SER A 98 0.56 28.97 3.37
N ASP A 99 -0.71 28.57 3.37
CA ASP A 99 -1.24 27.55 4.29
C ASP A 99 -0.63 26.18 4.00
N ASP A 100 -0.49 25.82 2.71
CA ASP A 100 0.18 24.58 2.30
C ASP A 100 1.64 24.55 2.74
N ILE A 101 2.35 25.70 2.71
CA ILE A 101 3.71 25.82 3.25
C ILE A 101 3.73 25.61 4.76
N GLU A 102 2.74 26.12 5.52
CA GLU A 102 2.68 25.84 6.95
C GLU A 102 2.47 24.35 7.23
N GLU A 103 1.57 23.70 6.48
CA GLU A 103 1.33 22.25 6.60
C GLU A 103 2.55 21.41 6.19
N LEU A 104 3.27 21.82 5.14
CA LEU A 104 4.54 21.26 4.71
C LEU A 104 5.55 21.25 5.86
N LEU A 105 5.69 22.40 6.54
CA LEU A 105 6.61 22.58 7.67
C LEU A 105 6.19 21.80 8.92
N ARG A 106 4.89 21.54 9.09
CA ARG A 106 4.35 20.65 10.14
C ARG A 106 4.51 19.15 9.83
N GLY A 107 4.96 18.81 8.61
CA GLY A 107 5.25 17.43 8.23
C GLY A 107 4.05 16.64 7.71
N LYS A 108 3.08 17.30 7.05
CA LYS A 108 1.96 16.60 6.39
C LYS A 108 2.49 15.61 5.34
N ALA A 109 1.90 14.41 5.31
CA ALA A 109 2.46 13.22 4.65
C ALA A 109 2.69 13.40 3.14
N ASP A 110 1.74 13.96 2.40
CA ASP A 110 1.79 14.04 0.93
C ASP A 110 3.05 14.77 0.42
N ASN A 111 3.43 15.88 1.05
CA ASN A 111 4.58 16.66 0.63
C ASN A 111 5.92 16.08 1.11
N ALA A 112 5.94 15.45 2.29
CA ALA A 112 7.12 14.74 2.80
C ALA A 112 7.46 13.49 1.97
N PHE A 113 6.45 12.85 1.37
CA PHE A 113 6.62 11.68 0.49
C PHE A 113 7.11 12.06 -0.92
N MET A 114 6.61 13.15 -1.51
CA MET A 114 7.12 13.71 -2.78
C MET A 114 8.63 13.92 -2.74
N ASP A 115 9.14 14.38 -1.61
CA ASP A 115 10.57 14.57 -1.39
C ASP A 115 11.37 13.27 -1.31
N LEU A 116 10.87 12.30 -0.53
CA LEU A 116 11.60 11.06 -0.23
C LEU A 116 11.85 10.22 -1.49
N GLU A 117 10.93 10.29 -2.46
CA GLU A 117 11.02 9.60 -3.75
C GLU A 117 11.99 10.28 -4.73
N PHE A 118 12.03 11.61 -4.74
CA PHE A 118 12.96 12.37 -5.58
C PHE A 118 14.42 12.08 -5.23
N ARG A 119 14.73 12.03 -3.93
CA ARG A 119 16.07 11.73 -3.40
C ARG A 119 16.64 10.42 -3.87
N LYS A 120 15.80 9.43 -4.15
CA LYS A 120 16.26 8.10 -4.56
C LYS A 120 16.81 8.05 -5.97
N ARG A 121 16.46 9.02 -6.83
CA ARG A 121 16.94 9.08 -8.22
C ARG A 121 18.05 10.10 -8.44
N GLY A 122 18.15 11.14 -7.60
CA GLY A 122 19.23 12.13 -7.67
C GLY A 122 19.22 12.95 -8.97
N GLN A 123 18.04 13.29 -9.49
CA GLN A 123 17.91 13.99 -10.78
C GLN A 123 17.17 15.31 -10.60
N GLY A 124 17.90 16.43 -10.51
CA GLY A 124 17.31 17.78 -10.55
C GLY A 124 17.23 18.49 -9.20
N LEU A 125 16.73 19.72 -9.22
CA LEU A 125 16.46 20.56 -8.04
C LEU A 125 14.97 20.90 -8.02
N TYR A 126 14.33 20.80 -6.86
CA TYR A 126 12.98 21.32 -6.67
C TYR A 126 12.86 22.04 -5.33
N TYR A 127 11.90 22.95 -5.27
CA TYR A 127 11.60 23.72 -4.08
C TYR A 127 10.14 24.20 -4.11
N PHE A 128 9.60 24.49 -2.93
CA PHE A 128 8.24 25.01 -2.74
C PHE A 128 8.28 26.51 -2.50
N PHE A 129 7.39 27.26 -3.15
CA PHE A 129 7.35 28.72 -3.04
C PHE A 129 5.94 29.27 -3.26
N THR A 130 5.73 30.50 -2.81
CA THR A 130 4.54 31.31 -3.05
C THR A 130 4.88 32.51 -3.95
N THR A 131 3.89 33.23 -4.45
CA THR A 131 4.11 34.45 -5.25
C THR A 131 4.91 35.52 -4.51
N LYS A 132 4.80 35.57 -3.17
CA LYS A 132 5.50 36.52 -2.28
C LYS A 132 7.00 36.22 -2.16
N ASP A 133 7.43 35.02 -2.51
CA ASP A 133 8.83 34.60 -2.39
C ASP A 133 9.69 35.01 -3.59
N ILE A 134 9.06 35.50 -4.67
CA ILE A 134 9.72 35.78 -5.95
C ILE A 134 10.33 37.19 -5.96
N CYS A 135 11.62 37.26 -6.27
CA CYS A 135 12.31 38.50 -6.58
C CYS A 135 12.54 38.63 -8.09
N TRP A 136 11.58 39.23 -8.78
CA TRP A 136 11.56 39.38 -10.24
C TRP A 136 12.80 40.11 -10.80
N SER A 137 13.28 41.16 -10.11
CA SER A 137 14.44 41.96 -10.54
C SER A 137 15.75 41.17 -10.56
N THR A 138 15.89 40.16 -9.70
CA THR A 138 17.10 39.32 -9.60
C THR A 138 16.91 37.93 -10.19
N GLN A 139 15.71 37.64 -10.73
CA GLN A 139 15.30 36.32 -11.21
C GLN A 139 15.60 35.21 -10.20
N SER A 140 15.25 35.47 -8.94
CA SER A 140 15.46 34.53 -7.82
C SER A 140 14.19 34.32 -7.00
N VAL A 141 14.18 33.26 -6.20
CA VAL A 141 13.06 32.89 -5.33
C VAL A 141 13.57 32.41 -3.98
N ASN A 142 12.95 32.88 -2.90
CA ASN A 142 13.23 32.44 -1.52
C ASN A 142 12.35 31.25 -1.16
N ALA A 143 12.77 30.06 -1.55
CA ALA A 143 11.95 28.87 -1.51
C ALA A 143 12.33 27.90 -0.39
N TYR A 144 11.41 27.01 -0.05
CA TYR A 144 11.63 25.90 0.86
C TYR A 144 12.10 24.69 0.09
N PHE A 145 13.25 24.16 0.47
CA PHE A 145 13.78 22.90 -0.05
C PHE A 145 14.15 22.02 1.12
N TRP A 146 14.20 20.72 0.88
CA TRP A 146 14.52 19.77 1.91
C TRP A 146 15.99 19.38 1.85
N ASP A 147 16.71 19.63 2.94
CA ASP A 147 18.17 19.62 2.95
C ASP A 147 18.78 18.25 3.29
N LYS A 148 20.10 18.11 3.15
CA LYS A 148 20.81 16.85 3.44
C LYS A 148 20.58 16.30 4.86
N GLU A 149 20.24 17.14 5.82
CA GLU A 149 19.94 16.79 7.22
C GLU A 149 18.49 16.35 7.44
N ARG A 150 17.70 16.23 6.37
CA ARG A 150 16.28 15.84 6.38
C ARG A 150 15.41 16.88 7.10
N ARG A 151 15.60 18.16 6.76
CA ARG A 151 14.80 19.26 7.28
C ARG A 151 14.45 20.25 6.17
N TRP A 152 13.27 20.85 6.28
CA TRP A 152 12.91 21.99 5.43
C TRP A 152 13.81 23.16 5.77
N LYS A 153 14.55 23.66 4.79
CA LYS A 153 15.35 24.88 4.88
C LYS A 153 14.82 25.88 3.87
N ARG A 154 14.76 27.14 4.28
CA ARG A 154 14.47 28.25 3.38
C ARG A 154 15.78 28.78 2.84
N GLN A 155 15.91 28.88 1.52
CA GLN A 155 17.10 29.34 0.84
C GLN A 155 16.71 30.07 -0.46
N GLN A 156 17.59 30.95 -0.93
CA GLN A 156 17.42 31.60 -2.21
C GLN A 156 17.92 30.70 -3.36
N PHE A 157 17.10 30.56 -4.40
CA PHE A 157 17.34 29.76 -5.60
C PHE A 157 17.13 30.59 -6.88
N PRO A 158 17.69 30.17 -8.03
CA PRO A 158 17.30 30.76 -9.32
C PRO A 158 15.82 30.44 -9.59
N LEU A 159 15.12 31.33 -10.32
CA LEU A 159 13.81 31.00 -10.87
C LEU A 159 13.89 29.71 -11.72
N PRO A 160 12.85 28.86 -11.69
CA PRO A 160 12.93 27.50 -12.18
C PRO A 160 12.90 27.42 -13.72
N ASP A 161 13.22 26.24 -14.27
CA ASP A 161 12.99 25.93 -15.69
C ASP A 161 11.48 25.73 -15.95
N ILE A 162 10.80 25.14 -14.97
CA ILE A 162 9.40 24.77 -15.06
C ILE A 162 8.71 24.87 -13.71
N ILE A 163 7.43 25.25 -13.70
CA ILE A 163 6.62 25.33 -12.50
C ILE A 163 5.51 24.27 -12.55
N TYR A 164 5.40 23.51 -11.47
CA TYR A 164 4.22 22.70 -11.16
C TYR A 164 3.33 23.51 -10.22
N ASP A 165 2.13 23.84 -10.69
CA ASP A 165 1.12 24.53 -9.90
C ASP A 165 0.33 23.51 -9.07
N SER A 166 0.58 23.48 -7.77
CA SER A 166 -0.12 22.62 -6.82
C SER A 166 -1.18 23.37 -6.00
N SER A 167 -1.49 24.61 -6.38
CA SER A 167 -2.38 25.49 -5.63
C SER A 167 -3.87 25.10 -5.82
N PHE A 168 -4.71 25.28 -4.78
CA PHE A 168 -6.13 24.88 -4.82
C PHE A 168 -7.07 25.91 -4.21
N GLY A 169 -8.27 26.04 -4.80
CA GLY A 169 -9.33 26.93 -4.35
C GLY A 169 -9.37 28.25 -5.11
N LYS A 170 -10.47 29.01 -4.92
CA LYS A 170 -10.71 30.27 -5.65
C LYS A 170 -9.61 31.30 -5.44
N ASP A 171 -9.18 31.49 -4.20
CA ASP A 171 -8.15 32.48 -3.85
C ASP A 171 -6.77 32.08 -4.41
N ALA A 172 -6.43 30.80 -4.32
CA ALA A 172 -5.18 30.25 -4.85
C ALA A 172 -5.09 30.39 -6.38
N ALA A 173 -6.22 30.22 -7.08
CA ALA A 173 -6.25 30.37 -8.52
C ALA A 173 -6.04 31.83 -8.97
N ILE A 174 -6.53 32.81 -8.20
CA ILE A 174 -6.22 34.22 -8.43
C ILE A 174 -4.69 34.44 -8.34
N GLU A 175 -4.04 33.86 -7.33
CA GLU A 175 -2.58 33.93 -7.20
C GLU A 175 -1.86 33.23 -8.37
N SER A 176 -2.34 32.08 -8.83
CA SER A 176 -1.79 31.36 -10.00
C SER A 176 -1.89 32.20 -11.28
N TYR A 177 -3.05 32.80 -11.57
CA TYR A 177 -3.19 33.67 -12.74
C TYR A 177 -2.27 34.90 -12.63
N GLY A 178 -2.12 35.47 -11.44
CA GLY A 178 -1.16 36.54 -11.17
C GLY A 178 0.29 36.14 -11.44
N LEU A 179 0.69 34.94 -11.01
CA LEU A 179 2.01 34.36 -11.28
C LEU A 179 2.26 34.23 -12.78
N ARG A 180 1.31 33.63 -13.52
CA ARG A 180 1.40 33.43 -14.97
C ARG A 180 1.52 34.77 -15.71
N ALA A 181 0.71 35.76 -15.34
CA ALA A 181 0.79 37.10 -15.92
C ALA A 181 2.15 37.76 -15.69
N LYS A 182 2.71 37.65 -14.48
CA LYS A 182 4.04 38.19 -14.14
C LYS A 182 5.17 37.50 -14.89
N ILE A 183 5.08 36.19 -15.13
CA ILE A 183 6.06 35.46 -15.96
C ILE A 183 6.11 36.04 -17.39
N ILE A 184 4.94 36.27 -17.99
CA ILE A 184 4.81 36.86 -19.32
C ILE A 184 5.33 38.29 -19.34
N GLU A 185 4.94 39.13 -18.37
CA GLU A 185 5.38 40.52 -18.24
C GLU A 185 6.91 40.64 -18.17
N ASN A 186 7.56 39.73 -17.44
CA ASN A 186 9.01 39.69 -17.28
C ASN A 186 9.74 38.97 -18.43
N LYS A 187 9.02 38.50 -19.47
CA LYS A 187 9.57 37.77 -20.62
C LYS A 187 10.41 36.55 -20.23
N LEU A 188 9.97 35.84 -19.19
CA LEU A 188 10.66 34.65 -18.70
C LEU A 188 10.21 33.42 -19.48
N ASP A 189 11.15 32.53 -19.79
CA ASP A 189 10.87 31.24 -20.44
C ASP A 189 10.60 30.19 -19.37
N ILE A 190 9.48 30.35 -18.66
CA ILE A 190 9.02 29.44 -17.62
C ILE A 190 7.64 28.92 -18.01
N ARG A 191 7.54 27.61 -18.19
CA ARG A 191 6.24 26.96 -18.38
C ARG A 191 5.60 26.66 -17.03
N VAL A 192 4.35 27.06 -16.83
CA VAL A 192 3.56 26.72 -15.65
C VAL A 192 2.53 25.65 -16.02
N LEU A 193 2.67 24.46 -15.47
CA LEU A 193 1.81 23.31 -15.73
C LEU A 193 0.75 23.16 -14.63
N ASN A 194 -0.32 22.42 -14.96
CA ASN A 194 -1.47 22.17 -14.08
C ASN A 194 -2.33 23.43 -13.87
N ASP A 195 -2.94 23.92 -14.96
CA ASP A 195 -3.81 25.10 -14.91
C ASP A 195 -4.91 24.95 -13.83
N PRO A 196 -5.12 25.97 -12.97
CA PRO A 196 -6.14 25.90 -11.93
C PRO A 196 -7.53 25.93 -12.58
N ILE A 197 -8.35 24.92 -12.30
CA ILE A 197 -9.76 24.93 -12.71
C ILE A 197 -10.58 25.60 -11.61
N VAL A 198 -11.05 26.82 -11.88
CA VAL A 198 -11.88 27.63 -10.97
C VAL A 198 -13.34 27.56 -11.39
N LEU A 199 -13.89 26.35 -11.46
CA LEU A 199 -15.30 26.18 -11.79
C LEU A 199 -16.00 25.39 -10.70
N CYS A 200 -17.27 25.72 -10.44
CA CYS A 200 -18.09 24.83 -9.62
C CYS A 200 -18.35 23.54 -10.40
N ILE A 201 -18.68 22.46 -9.67
CA ILE A 201 -18.98 21.16 -10.27
C ILE A 201 -20.05 21.30 -11.38
N GLU A 202 -21.02 22.18 -11.22
CA GLU A 202 -22.09 22.40 -12.21
C GLU A 202 -21.57 22.92 -13.55
N GLU A 203 -20.63 23.87 -13.54
CA GLU A 203 -20.04 24.44 -14.77
C GLU A 203 -19.20 23.39 -15.52
N VAL A 204 -18.43 22.57 -14.80
CA VAL A 204 -17.70 21.44 -15.40
C VAL A 204 -18.68 20.48 -16.08
N PHE A 205 -19.78 20.13 -15.41
CA PHE A 205 -20.79 19.22 -15.95
C PHE A 205 -21.53 19.82 -17.16
N GLN A 206 -21.73 21.15 -17.23
CA GLN A 206 -22.30 21.80 -18.42
C GLN A 206 -21.42 21.60 -19.66
N HIS A 207 -20.10 21.77 -19.53
CA HIS A 207 -19.17 21.52 -20.63
C HIS A 207 -19.09 20.04 -21.02
N LEU A 208 -19.22 19.12 -20.06
CA LEU A 208 -19.24 17.69 -20.34
C LEU A 208 -20.53 17.24 -21.03
N ASN A 209 -21.65 17.92 -20.77
CA ASN A 209 -22.96 17.58 -21.31
C ASN A 209 -23.09 17.83 -22.83
N SER A 210 -22.19 18.62 -23.44
CA SER A 210 -22.16 18.81 -24.90
C SER A 210 -21.68 17.58 -25.67
N GLU A 211 -21.02 16.64 -24.99
CA GLU A 211 -20.47 15.43 -25.59
C GLU A 211 -21.41 14.24 -25.37
N ALA A 212 -21.96 13.72 -26.48
CA ALA A 212 -23.02 12.71 -26.43
C ALA A 212 -22.62 11.45 -25.64
N ILE A 213 -21.36 11.01 -25.77
CA ILE A 213 -20.84 9.82 -25.10
C ILE A 213 -20.78 10.02 -23.58
N ILE A 214 -20.43 11.22 -23.12
CA ILE A 214 -20.33 11.50 -21.68
C ILE A 214 -21.70 11.72 -21.06
N ARG A 215 -22.62 12.35 -21.80
CA ARG A 215 -23.98 12.65 -21.34
C ARG A 215 -24.73 11.42 -20.82
N GLU A 216 -24.50 10.24 -21.40
CA GLU A 216 -25.13 8.99 -20.96
C GLU A 216 -24.69 8.51 -19.56
N HIS A 217 -23.61 9.09 -19.04
CA HIS A 217 -23.00 8.82 -17.74
C HIS A 217 -23.22 9.95 -16.72
N LEU A 218 -23.99 10.99 -17.06
CA LEU A 218 -24.30 12.11 -16.16
C LEU A 218 -25.71 11.92 -15.58
N GLN A 219 -25.85 11.70 -14.26
CA GLN A 219 -27.14 11.70 -13.58
C GLN A 219 -27.06 12.38 -12.19
N PRO A 220 -28.10 13.14 -11.77
CA PRO A 220 -28.11 13.82 -10.46
C PRO A 220 -28.22 12.87 -9.25
N SER A 221 -28.78 11.68 -9.44
CA SER A 221 -28.98 10.68 -8.39
C SER A 221 -28.76 9.29 -8.97
N VAL A 222 -27.86 8.52 -8.37
CA VAL A 222 -27.45 7.20 -8.84
C VAL A 222 -27.59 6.22 -7.66
N PRO A 223 -28.38 5.13 -7.81
CA PRO A 223 -28.41 4.07 -6.81
C PRO A 223 -27.08 3.30 -6.88
N LEU A 224 -26.21 3.51 -5.89
CA LEU A 224 -24.90 2.88 -5.84
C LEU A 224 -25.02 1.37 -5.53
N ALA A 225 -24.18 0.58 -6.19
CA ALA A 225 -23.92 -0.80 -5.81
C ALA A 225 -23.29 -0.85 -4.42
N THR A 226 -23.44 -2.00 -3.77
CA THR A 226 -23.00 -2.21 -2.40
C THR A 226 -21.93 -3.29 -2.32
N PHE A 227 -20.88 -3.01 -1.56
CA PHE A 227 -19.86 -3.98 -1.17
C PHE A 227 -20.09 -4.38 0.28
N LEU A 228 -20.36 -5.68 0.51
CA LEU A 228 -20.74 -6.20 1.83
C LEU A 228 -21.91 -5.41 2.46
N ASP A 229 -22.90 -5.07 1.64
CA ASP A 229 -24.11 -4.29 1.96
C ASP A 229 -23.87 -2.80 2.29
N ASN A 230 -22.68 -2.27 2.01
CA ASN A 230 -22.36 -0.84 2.14
C ASN A 230 -22.16 -0.18 0.76
N PRO A 231 -22.79 0.97 0.45
CA PRO A 231 -22.62 1.66 -0.83
C PRO A 231 -21.20 2.20 -1.00
N PHE A 232 -20.71 2.23 -2.24
CA PHE A 232 -19.33 2.63 -2.52
C PHE A 232 -19.20 3.54 -3.75
N ILE A 233 -18.10 4.31 -3.77
CA ILE A 233 -17.69 5.15 -4.91
C ILE A 233 -16.31 4.69 -5.37
N LEU A 234 -16.09 4.63 -6.68
CA LEU A 234 -14.76 4.42 -7.25
C LEU A 234 -14.12 5.78 -7.55
N GLN A 235 -13.09 6.13 -6.79
CA GLN A 235 -12.23 7.28 -7.09
C GLN A 235 -11.13 6.84 -8.04
N ALA A 236 -10.97 7.56 -9.14
CA ALA A 236 -9.94 7.37 -10.13
C ALA A 236 -9.00 8.58 -10.17
N LEU A 237 -7.70 8.32 -10.18
CA LEU A 237 -6.67 9.30 -10.44
C LEU A 237 -6.07 9.01 -11.81
N LEU A 238 -6.28 9.93 -12.74
CA LEU A 238 -5.71 9.92 -14.08
C LEU A 238 -4.52 10.88 -14.11
N GLN A 239 -3.37 10.42 -14.59
CA GLN A 239 -2.16 11.25 -14.70
C GLN A 239 -1.50 11.10 -16.06
N LYS A 240 -0.85 12.17 -16.51
CA LYS A 240 0.02 12.12 -17.67
C LYS A 240 1.31 11.36 -17.37
N THR A 241 1.75 10.60 -18.36
CA THR A 241 3.08 9.98 -18.38
C THR A 241 4.09 10.92 -19.06
N PRO A 242 5.42 10.68 -18.93
CA PRO A 242 6.44 11.53 -19.55
C PRO A 242 6.35 11.67 -21.08
N ASP A 243 5.66 10.78 -21.77
CA ASP A 243 5.32 10.90 -23.21
C ASP A 243 4.11 11.83 -23.48
N LEU A 244 3.64 12.52 -22.44
CA LEU A 244 2.55 13.51 -22.43
C LEU A 244 1.15 12.94 -22.71
N LYS A 245 0.96 11.63 -22.51
CA LYS A 245 -0.31 10.94 -22.71
C LYS A 245 -0.98 10.58 -21.39
N TRP A 246 -2.32 10.52 -21.39
CA TRP A 246 -3.16 10.08 -20.28
C TRP A 246 -3.17 8.55 -20.12
N ASN A 247 -2.01 7.98 -19.77
CA ASN A 247 -1.83 6.53 -19.70
C ASN A 247 -1.83 5.98 -18.27
N SER A 248 -1.57 6.82 -17.26
CA SER A 248 -1.62 6.39 -15.86
C SER A 248 -3.04 6.53 -15.33
N PHE A 249 -3.57 5.44 -14.80
CA PHE A 249 -4.91 5.34 -14.26
C PHE A 249 -4.87 4.47 -13.00
N GLU A 250 -4.96 5.12 -11.85
CA GLU A 250 -4.98 4.46 -10.55
C GLU A 250 -6.38 4.60 -9.95
N THR A 251 -6.88 3.55 -9.31
CA THR A 251 -8.24 3.55 -8.74
C THR A 251 -8.27 3.04 -7.32
N ILE A 252 -9.22 3.58 -6.56
CA ILE A 252 -9.48 3.20 -5.17
C ILE A 252 -10.99 3.29 -4.90
N ILE A 253 -11.47 2.52 -3.92
CA ILE A 253 -12.88 2.52 -3.53
C ILE A 253 -13.02 3.28 -2.22
N LYS A 254 -13.95 4.22 -2.18
CA LYS A 254 -14.41 4.92 -0.99
C LYS A 254 -15.66 4.24 -0.47
N ILE A 255 -15.68 3.94 0.83
CA ILE A 255 -16.84 3.37 1.50
C ILE A 255 -17.10 4.10 2.82
N SER A 256 -18.37 4.35 3.12
CA SER A 256 -18.79 4.98 4.37
C SER A 256 -19.50 3.97 5.27
N SER A 257 -19.37 4.18 6.58
CA SER A 257 -20.14 3.48 7.60
C SER A 257 -21.57 4.01 7.75
N GLU A 258 -21.85 5.21 7.24
CA GLU A 258 -23.18 5.84 7.34
C GLU A 258 -24.11 5.35 6.22
N LYS A 259 -25.38 5.12 6.57
CA LYS A 259 -26.45 4.68 5.66
C LYS A 259 -26.94 5.83 4.75
N SER A 260 -26.03 6.52 4.07
CA SER A 260 -26.41 7.46 3.01
C SER A 260 -26.54 6.74 1.68
N THR A 261 -27.69 6.89 1.04
CA THR A 261 -27.93 6.47 -0.36
C THR A 261 -27.49 7.51 -1.38
N SER A 262 -27.06 8.70 -0.93
CA SER A 262 -26.54 9.74 -1.82
C SER A 262 -25.02 9.73 -1.84
N ALA A 263 -24.47 9.74 -3.05
CA ALA A 263 -23.02 9.82 -3.29
C ALA A 263 -22.35 11.03 -2.60
N CYS A 264 -23.10 12.12 -2.37
CA CYS A 264 -22.60 13.33 -1.73
C CYS A 264 -22.38 13.22 -0.22
N ALA A 265 -22.83 12.13 0.43
CA ALA A 265 -22.77 11.97 1.89
C ALA A 265 -21.94 10.74 2.33
N ILE A 266 -21.14 10.15 1.45
CA ILE A 266 -20.12 9.19 1.83
C ILE A 266 -18.98 9.98 2.49
N ASN A 267 -18.99 10.05 3.83
CA ASN A 267 -17.87 10.55 4.62
C ASN A 267 -16.74 9.50 4.52
N ASP A 268 -15.54 9.93 4.10
CA ASP A 268 -14.38 9.11 3.71
C ASP A 268 -13.79 8.29 4.89
N ASP A 269 -14.48 7.22 5.30
CA ASP A 269 -14.08 6.40 6.46
C ASP A 269 -12.97 5.40 6.11
N ARG A 270 -13.02 4.78 4.92
CA ARG A 270 -12.03 3.78 4.46
C ARG A 270 -11.84 3.74 2.95
N TYR A 271 -10.63 3.34 2.57
CA TYR A 271 -10.19 3.18 1.18
C TYR A 271 -9.84 1.73 0.86
N LEU A 272 -10.49 1.15 -0.15
CA LEU A 272 -10.33 -0.26 -0.54
C LEU A 272 -9.71 -0.39 -1.92
N ASN A 273 -9.15 -1.57 -2.21
CA ASN A 273 -8.70 -1.89 -3.56
C ASN A 273 -9.90 -1.99 -4.50
N SER A 274 -9.91 -1.16 -5.55
CA SER A 274 -10.94 -1.16 -6.58
C SER A 274 -11.17 -2.50 -7.24
N LYS A 275 -10.11 -3.16 -7.72
CA LYS A 275 -10.24 -4.45 -8.39
C LYS A 275 -10.87 -5.50 -7.47
N ASP A 276 -10.40 -5.59 -6.23
CA ASP A 276 -10.92 -6.58 -5.26
C ASP A 276 -12.42 -6.38 -4.98
N VAL A 277 -12.88 -5.12 -4.84
CA VAL A 277 -14.30 -4.79 -4.62
C VAL A 277 -15.14 -5.04 -5.87
N ILE A 278 -14.66 -4.63 -7.05
CA ILE A 278 -15.40 -4.80 -8.30
C ILE A 278 -15.47 -6.28 -8.69
N ASP A 279 -14.42 -7.08 -8.48
CA ASP A 279 -14.46 -8.53 -8.69
C ASP A 279 -15.49 -9.21 -7.76
N TYR A 280 -15.60 -8.75 -6.51
CA TYR A 280 -16.59 -9.25 -5.55
C TYR A 280 -18.03 -8.91 -5.98
N CYS A 281 -18.29 -7.64 -6.33
CA CYS A 281 -19.64 -7.19 -6.68
C CYS A 281 -20.06 -7.61 -8.11
N PHE A 282 -19.11 -7.72 -9.03
CA PHE A 282 -19.32 -7.91 -10.46
C PHE A 282 -18.32 -8.92 -11.06
N PRO A 283 -18.35 -10.20 -10.64
CA PRO A 283 -17.32 -11.19 -10.97
C PRO A 283 -17.14 -11.41 -12.48
N TYR A 284 -18.18 -11.18 -13.29
CA TYR A 284 -18.14 -11.36 -14.74
C TYR A 284 -18.00 -10.06 -15.55
N GLN A 285 -18.00 -8.89 -14.88
CA GLN A 285 -17.98 -7.58 -15.57
C GLN A 285 -16.82 -6.68 -15.11
N SER A 286 -16.04 -7.09 -14.12
CA SER A 286 -15.00 -6.26 -13.51
C SER A 286 -14.06 -5.58 -14.49
N SER A 287 -13.47 -6.33 -15.43
CA SER A 287 -12.60 -5.77 -16.46
C SER A 287 -13.32 -4.74 -17.34
N SER A 288 -14.58 -5.00 -17.71
CA SER A 288 -15.36 -4.07 -18.53
C SER A 288 -15.72 -2.79 -17.79
N ILE A 289 -16.01 -2.86 -16.50
CA ILE A 289 -16.33 -1.71 -15.65
C ILE A 289 -15.08 -0.83 -15.48
N LEU A 290 -13.93 -1.42 -15.15
CA LEU A 290 -12.68 -0.68 -14.98
C LEU A 290 -12.20 -0.04 -16.28
N GLU A 291 -12.31 -0.74 -17.41
CA GLU A 291 -12.00 -0.17 -18.73
C GLU A 291 -13.00 0.93 -19.13
N ALA A 292 -14.28 0.81 -18.78
CA ALA A 292 -15.26 1.88 -18.99
C ALA A 292 -14.92 3.13 -18.18
N CYS A 293 -14.57 2.99 -16.89
CA CYS A 293 -14.10 4.11 -16.06
C CYS A 293 -12.86 4.77 -16.68
N LYS A 294 -11.88 3.97 -17.10
CA LYS A 294 -10.63 4.47 -17.72
C LYS A 294 -10.90 5.22 -19.03
N ALA A 295 -11.71 4.63 -19.92
CA ALA A 295 -12.07 5.24 -21.20
C ALA A 295 -12.83 6.57 -20.97
N LEU A 296 -13.76 6.59 -20.03
CA LEU A 296 -14.51 7.80 -19.66
C LEU A 296 -13.59 8.87 -19.06
N SER A 297 -12.67 8.51 -18.15
CA SER A 297 -11.65 9.42 -17.63
C SER A 297 -10.80 10.06 -18.73
N GLN A 298 -10.35 9.27 -19.71
CA GLN A 298 -9.57 9.79 -20.84
C GLN A 298 -10.38 10.75 -21.73
N GLN A 299 -11.67 10.50 -21.91
CA GLN A 299 -12.54 11.40 -22.66
C GLN A 299 -12.79 12.72 -21.91
N VAL A 300 -13.14 12.63 -20.63
CA VAL A 300 -13.30 13.80 -19.74
C VAL A 300 -12.02 14.64 -19.77
N ALA A 301 -10.85 14.01 -19.63
CA ALA A 301 -9.57 14.70 -19.63
C ALA A 301 -9.33 15.51 -20.91
N LYS A 302 -9.62 14.93 -22.09
CA LYS A 302 -9.47 15.63 -23.38
C LYS A 302 -10.35 16.89 -23.45
N ILE A 303 -11.61 16.79 -23.03
CA ILE A 303 -12.56 17.92 -23.07
C ILE A 303 -12.13 19.02 -22.10
N ILE A 304 -11.72 18.61 -20.90
CA ILE A 304 -11.21 19.50 -19.87
C ILE A 304 -9.99 20.26 -20.38
N GLU A 305 -9.06 19.60 -21.08
CA GLU A 305 -7.92 20.29 -21.67
C GLU A 305 -8.29 21.28 -22.79
N ILE A 306 -9.27 20.94 -23.63
CA ILE A 306 -9.75 21.83 -24.71
C ILE A 306 -10.28 23.15 -24.15
N HIS A 307 -10.97 23.09 -23.00
CA HIS A 307 -11.63 24.26 -22.42
C HIS A 307 -10.76 25.00 -21.40
N PHE A 308 -9.88 24.31 -20.68
CA PHE A 308 -9.19 24.86 -19.50
C PHE A 308 -7.66 24.86 -19.57
N GLY A 309 -7.06 24.34 -20.64
CA GLY A 309 -5.61 24.38 -20.83
C GLY A 309 -4.90 23.08 -20.43
N THR A 310 -3.60 23.16 -20.10
CA THR A 310 -2.78 21.97 -19.92
C THR A 310 -2.82 21.49 -18.47
N ILE A 311 -3.43 20.33 -18.28
CA ILE A 311 -3.54 19.69 -16.96
C ILE A 311 -2.67 18.43 -16.92
N LEU A 312 -2.11 18.12 -15.75
CA LEU A 312 -1.23 16.97 -15.55
C LEU A 312 -1.93 15.80 -14.88
N GLU A 313 -2.91 16.09 -14.03
CA GLU A 313 -3.63 15.11 -13.25
C GLU A 313 -5.10 15.51 -13.07
N LEU A 314 -5.97 14.49 -13.04
CA LEU A 314 -7.40 14.64 -12.81
C LEU A 314 -7.87 13.52 -11.89
N GLU A 315 -8.65 13.90 -10.89
CA GLU A 315 -9.40 12.98 -10.05
C GLU A 315 -10.86 12.94 -10.52
N LEU A 316 -11.39 11.72 -10.67
CA LEU A 316 -12.78 11.50 -11.03
C LEU A 316 -13.41 10.53 -10.03
N ASP A 317 -14.57 10.88 -9.49
CA ASP A 317 -15.37 9.93 -8.72
C ASP A 317 -16.47 9.33 -9.58
N PHE A 318 -16.58 8.01 -9.52
CA PHE A 318 -17.55 7.22 -10.26
C PHE A 318 -18.50 6.49 -9.32
N GLY A 319 -19.79 6.61 -9.62
CA GLY A 319 -20.83 5.74 -9.09
C GLY A 319 -21.00 4.55 -9.99
N ILE A 320 -21.15 3.36 -9.42
CA ILE A 320 -21.45 2.15 -10.18
C ILE A 320 -22.77 1.63 -9.65
N ASP A 321 -23.76 1.43 -10.50
CA ASP A 321 -25.07 0.90 -10.08
C ASP A 321 -25.09 -0.63 -10.03
N ALA A 322 -26.18 -1.20 -9.52
CA ALA A 322 -26.34 -2.66 -9.36
C ALA A 322 -26.26 -3.46 -10.68
N THR A 323 -26.39 -2.80 -11.84
CA THR A 323 -26.25 -3.45 -13.15
C THR A 323 -24.81 -3.43 -13.68
N GLY A 324 -23.90 -2.71 -13.00
CA GLY A 324 -22.53 -2.47 -13.43
C GLY A 324 -22.35 -1.21 -14.28
N LYS A 325 -23.40 -0.41 -14.48
CA LYS A 325 -23.28 0.83 -15.25
C LYS A 325 -22.52 1.90 -14.46
N VAL A 326 -21.58 2.55 -15.14
CA VAL A 326 -20.71 3.60 -14.60
C VAL A 326 -21.37 4.98 -14.75
N TRP A 327 -21.26 5.82 -13.72
CA TRP A 327 -21.80 7.17 -13.66
C TRP A 327 -20.73 8.13 -13.15
N LEU A 328 -20.53 9.26 -13.82
CA LEU A 328 -19.58 10.28 -13.37
C LEU A 328 -20.23 11.18 -12.31
N LEU A 329 -19.64 11.22 -11.12
CA LEU A 329 -20.19 11.96 -9.97
C LEU A 329 -19.46 13.28 -9.71
N ARG A 330 -18.13 13.29 -9.92
CA ARG A 330 -17.29 14.46 -9.64
C ARG A 330 -16.03 14.44 -10.50
N VAL A 331 -15.54 15.63 -10.85
CA VAL A 331 -14.24 15.85 -11.50
C VAL A 331 -13.50 16.91 -10.70
N ASN A 332 -12.23 16.65 -10.37
CA ASN A 332 -11.36 17.56 -9.63
C ASN A 332 -9.97 17.59 -10.29
N SER A 333 -9.40 18.77 -10.51
CA SER A 333 -8.09 18.95 -11.15
C SER A 333 -6.92 19.10 -10.19
N ASN A 334 -7.18 19.05 -8.88
CA ASN A 334 -6.14 18.98 -7.88
C ASN A 334 -6.45 17.83 -6.90
N PRO A 335 -6.08 16.59 -7.28
CA PRO A 335 -6.34 15.39 -6.50
C PRO A 335 -5.62 15.43 -5.14
N SER A 336 -6.31 15.02 -4.08
CA SER A 336 -5.59 14.63 -2.86
C SER A 336 -4.94 13.27 -3.11
N LYS A 337 -3.62 13.17 -2.87
CA LYS A 337 -2.89 11.91 -3.07
C LYS A 337 -3.03 10.99 -1.85
N GLN A 338 -3.37 11.55 -0.70
CA GLN A 338 -3.47 10.87 0.59
C GLN A 338 -4.28 9.56 0.54
N SER A 339 -5.42 9.52 -0.16
CA SER A 339 -6.25 8.32 -0.30
C SER A 339 -5.47 7.16 -0.95
N PHE A 340 -4.71 7.45 -2.01
CA PHE A 340 -3.87 6.48 -2.70
C PHE A 340 -2.63 6.06 -1.88
N LEU A 341 -2.12 6.94 -1.01
CA LEU A 341 -1.01 6.64 -0.10
C LEU A 341 -1.40 5.66 1.02
N LEU A 342 -2.64 5.74 1.51
CA LEU A 342 -3.17 4.84 2.55
C LEU A 342 -3.30 3.39 2.10
N ARG A 343 -3.18 3.09 0.80
CA ARG A 343 -3.36 1.75 0.21
C ARG A 343 -2.27 0.73 0.61
N ASN A 344 -1.29 1.08 1.44
CA ASN A 344 -0.15 0.23 1.80
C ASN A 344 0.51 -0.44 0.58
N ASN A 345 0.46 0.22 -0.59
CA ASN A 345 1.10 -0.24 -1.82
C ASN A 345 2.14 0.79 -2.27
N PRO A 346 3.42 0.59 -1.89
CA PRO A 346 4.50 1.52 -2.21
C PRO A 346 4.67 1.79 -3.72
N SER A 347 4.33 0.83 -4.60
CA SER A 347 4.47 1.02 -6.06
C SER A 347 3.50 2.07 -6.61
N VAL A 348 2.21 1.95 -6.26
CA VAL A 348 1.15 2.91 -6.60
C VAL A 348 1.49 4.27 -6.00
N MET A 349 1.87 4.31 -4.72
CA MET A 349 2.30 5.52 -4.05
C MET A 349 3.43 6.23 -4.81
N ASN A 350 4.48 5.51 -5.21
CA ASN A 350 5.60 6.10 -5.93
C ASN A 350 5.19 6.59 -7.32
N ARG A 351 4.34 5.85 -8.04
CA ARG A 351 3.84 6.31 -9.36
C ARG A 351 3.00 7.58 -9.24
N VAL A 352 2.01 7.59 -8.35
CA VAL A 352 1.08 8.71 -8.11
C VAL A 352 1.82 10.00 -7.78
N ILE A 353 2.89 9.88 -7.00
CA ILE A 353 3.72 10.99 -6.58
C ILE A 353 4.67 11.44 -7.69
N GLN A 354 5.37 10.49 -8.33
CA GLN A 354 6.46 10.82 -9.25
C GLN A 354 5.98 11.27 -10.63
N LEU A 355 4.86 10.75 -11.13
CA LEU A 355 4.44 10.96 -12.51
C LEU A 355 4.30 12.45 -12.90
N PRO A 356 3.68 13.32 -12.08
CA PRO A 356 3.63 14.75 -12.39
C PRO A 356 5.02 15.37 -12.50
N ILE A 357 5.94 15.03 -11.58
CA ILE A 357 7.32 15.53 -11.58
C ILE A 357 8.08 15.06 -12.84
N LEU A 358 8.03 13.77 -13.15
CA LEU A 358 8.72 13.21 -14.32
C LEU A 358 8.14 13.77 -15.63
N THR A 359 6.85 14.07 -15.64
CA THR A 359 6.19 14.73 -16.76
C THR A 359 6.65 16.19 -16.89
N CYS A 360 6.75 16.94 -15.79
CA CYS A 360 7.37 18.27 -15.79
C CYS A 360 8.81 18.23 -16.34
N PHE A 361 9.59 17.21 -15.97
CA PHE A 361 10.96 17.06 -16.46
C PHE A 361 11.01 16.80 -17.96
N SER A 362 10.11 15.93 -18.46
CA SER A 362 9.95 15.69 -19.88
C SER A 362 9.59 16.98 -20.64
N PHE A 363 8.67 17.80 -20.09
CA PHE A 363 8.34 19.12 -20.63
C PHE A 363 9.54 20.09 -20.63
N ALA A 364 10.43 20.01 -19.64
CA ALA A 364 11.67 20.77 -19.61
C ALA A 364 12.79 20.17 -20.51
N GLY A 365 12.50 19.07 -21.22
CA GLY A 365 13.44 18.39 -22.11
C GLY A 365 14.48 17.53 -21.39
N PHE A 366 14.22 17.16 -20.14
CA PHE A 366 15.03 16.23 -19.35
C PHE A 366 14.26 14.91 -19.21
N ILE A 367 14.57 13.93 -20.07
CA ILE A 367 13.95 12.61 -19.99
C ILE A 367 14.72 11.79 -18.95
N PRO A 368 14.09 11.38 -17.83
CA PRO A 368 14.71 10.48 -16.87
C PRO A 368 14.98 9.13 -17.53
N THR A 369 16.23 8.65 -17.52
CA THR A 369 16.50 7.22 -17.70
C THR A 369 15.99 6.49 -16.48
N ILE A 370 14.71 6.09 -16.50
CA ILE A 370 14.19 5.15 -15.50
C ILE A 370 14.74 3.78 -15.86
N THR A 371 15.95 3.48 -15.42
CA THR A 371 16.44 2.10 -15.36
C THR A 371 15.68 1.38 -14.26
N VAL A 372 14.48 0.88 -14.57
CA VAL A 372 13.93 -0.23 -13.81
C VAL A 372 14.85 -1.41 -14.13
N PRO A 373 15.60 -1.98 -13.16
CA PRO A 373 16.35 -3.20 -13.45
C PRO A 373 15.34 -4.26 -13.89
N THR A 374 15.38 -4.62 -15.17
CA THR A 374 14.65 -5.76 -15.70
C THR A 374 15.24 -7.01 -15.05
N LYS A 375 14.69 -7.43 -13.91
CA LYS A 375 14.91 -8.77 -13.40
C LYS A 375 14.30 -9.75 -14.41
N ALA A 376 15.04 -10.77 -14.81
CA ALA A 376 14.55 -11.78 -15.75
C ALA A 376 13.35 -12.57 -15.19
N TYR A 377 13.20 -12.65 -13.86
CA TYR A 377 12.14 -13.36 -13.15
C TYR A 377 11.76 -12.65 -11.83
N PRO A 378 10.49 -12.72 -11.39
CA PRO A 378 10.10 -12.23 -10.07
C PRO A 378 10.81 -13.01 -8.95
N THR A 379 11.21 -12.30 -7.90
CA THR A 379 11.91 -12.85 -6.73
C THR A 379 10.97 -12.92 -5.52
N PHE A 380 10.88 -14.09 -4.89
CA PHE A 380 10.04 -14.35 -3.73
C PHE A 380 10.88 -14.59 -2.47
N GLY A 381 10.66 -13.75 -1.48
CA GLY A 381 11.31 -13.80 -0.18
C GLY A 381 10.40 -14.31 0.92
N LEU A 382 10.82 -15.38 1.61
CA LEU A 382 10.15 -15.83 2.83
C LEU A 382 10.86 -15.28 4.07
N ALA A 383 10.26 -14.28 4.72
CA ALA A 383 10.78 -13.76 5.97
C ALA A 383 10.44 -14.72 7.12
N VAL A 384 11.47 -15.34 7.74
CA VAL A 384 11.34 -16.40 8.74
C VAL A 384 11.79 -15.97 10.14
N SER A 385 11.34 -16.70 11.16
CA SER A 385 11.78 -16.46 12.54
C SER A 385 13.21 -16.94 12.79
N LYS A 386 13.88 -16.42 13.83
CA LYS A 386 15.21 -16.89 14.28
C LYS A 386 15.26 -18.40 14.52
N LYS A 387 14.18 -18.99 15.07
CA LYS A 387 14.07 -20.44 15.30
C LYS A 387 14.07 -21.24 14.00
N VAL A 388 13.36 -20.76 12.99
CA VAL A 388 13.29 -21.41 11.67
C VAL A 388 14.60 -21.23 10.92
N TRP A 389 15.17 -20.02 10.92
CA TRP A 389 16.47 -19.70 10.33
C TRP A 389 17.59 -20.64 10.83
N ASN A 390 17.68 -20.87 12.14
CA ASN A 390 18.69 -21.75 12.74
C ASN A 390 18.47 -23.25 12.45
N ARG A 391 17.34 -23.64 11.86
CA ARG A 391 16.98 -25.04 11.57
C ARG A 391 16.59 -25.25 10.12
N ILE A 392 17.02 -24.36 9.23
CA ILE A 392 16.57 -24.35 7.83
C ILE A 392 16.89 -25.67 7.11
N ASP A 393 18.07 -26.25 7.37
CA ASP A 393 18.52 -27.53 6.80
C ASP A 393 17.67 -28.74 7.23
N LYS A 394 16.97 -28.63 8.37
CA LYS A 394 16.11 -29.69 8.91
C LYS A 394 14.64 -29.53 8.51
N ASN A 395 14.31 -28.51 7.71
CA ASN A 395 12.93 -28.17 7.39
C ASN A 395 12.54 -28.65 5.99
N ALA A 396 12.07 -29.89 5.89
CA ALA A 396 11.62 -30.50 4.64
C ALA A 396 10.56 -29.67 3.90
N LEU A 397 9.65 -29.01 4.62
CA LEU A 397 8.60 -28.20 4.00
C LEU A 397 9.16 -26.96 3.30
N LEU A 398 10.23 -26.35 3.83
CA LEU A 398 10.89 -25.23 3.16
C LEU A 398 11.63 -25.67 1.90
N LYS A 399 12.23 -26.87 1.92
CA LYS A 399 12.81 -27.49 0.73
C LYS A 399 11.75 -27.70 -0.35
N ASP A 400 10.61 -28.30 0.00
CA ASP A 400 9.50 -28.54 -0.93
C ASP A 400 8.99 -27.22 -1.53
N LYS A 401 8.88 -26.16 -0.72
CA LYS A 401 8.51 -24.82 -1.17
C LYS A 401 9.52 -24.22 -2.15
N ALA A 402 10.82 -24.36 -1.88
CA ALA A 402 11.86 -23.85 -2.76
C ALA A 402 11.84 -24.54 -4.13
N LEU A 403 11.69 -25.88 -4.14
CA LEU A 403 11.56 -26.66 -5.38
C LEU A 403 10.30 -26.29 -6.16
N LEU A 404 9.17 -26.11 -5.46
CA LEU A 404 7.91 -25.70 -6.08
C LEU A 404 8.00 -24.29 -6.68
N ALA A 405 8.59 -23.33 -5.97
CA ALA A 405 8.82 -21.99 -6.49
C ALA A 405 9.70 -22.02 -7.75
N GLN A 406 10.77 -22.82 -7.74
CA GLN A 406 11.64 -23.00 -8.90
C GLN A 406 10.88 -23.59 -10.11
N SER A 407 10.01 -24.58 -9.89
CA SER A 407 9.18 -25.15 -10.97
C SER A 407 8.20 -24.14 -11.59
N LYS A 408 7.86 -23.07 -10.85
CA LYS A 408 7.02 -21.95 -11.31
C LYS A 408 7.83 -20.77 -11.86
N GLY A 409 9.15 -20.92 -12.01
CA GLY A 409 10.03 -19.86 -12.53
C GLY A 409 10.33 -18.73 -11.53
N LEU A 410 10.13 -18.95 -10.23
CA LEU A 410 10.44 -17.99 -9.18
C LEU A 410 11.80 -18.24 -8.53
N SER A 411 12.55 -17.16 -8.34
CA SER A 411 13.73 -17.18 -7.46
C SER A 411 13.29 -17.07 -6.00
N PHE A 412 13.45 -18.15 -5.22
CA PHE A 412 12.99 -18.24 -3.84
C PHE A 412 14.15 -18.22 -2.84
N TYR A 413 14.03 -17.41 -1.78
CA TYR A 413 14.99 -17.45 -0.68
C TYR A 413 14.37 -17.07 0.67
N CYS A 414 14.95 -17.59 1.75
CA CYS A 414 14.53 -17.33 3.12
C CYS A 414 15.48 -16.34 3.79
N PHE A 415 14.96 -15.41 4.59
CA PHE A 415 15.77 -14.45 5.34
C PHE A 415 15.13 -14.03 6.66
N LYS A 416 15.91 -13.45 7.58
CA LYS A 416 15.37 -12.74 8.75
C LYS A 416 15.20 -11.28 8.39
N LEU A 417 14.11 -10.63 8.82
CA LEU A 417 13.90 -9.21 8.52
C LEU A 417 15.04 -8.32 9.05
N SER A 418 15.62 -8.68 10.19
CA SER A 418 16.80 -8.00 10.77
C SER A 418 18.09 -8.11 9.94
N ASN A 419 18.13 -8.99 8.93
CA ASN A 419 19.29 -9.18 8.05
C ASN A 419 19.22 -8.32 6.78
N VAL A 420 18.17 -7.52 6.61
CA VAL A 420 18.00 -6.67 5.43
C VAL A 420 18.80 -5.38 5.61
N ASN A 421 19.62 -5.05 4.61
CA ASN A 421 20.27 -3.76 4.47
C ASN A 421 19.47 -2.90 3.47
N TRP A 422 18.57 -2.09 4.01
CA TRP A 422 17.64 -1.26 3.23
C TRP A 422 18.33 -0.14 2.43
N ASP A 423 19.48 0.37 2.90
CA ASP A 423 20.19 1.45 2.20
C ASP A 423 20.88 0.96 0.93
N HIS A 424 21.32 -0.31 0.93
CA HIS A 424 21.99 -0.93 -0.21
C HIS A 424 21.11 -1.89 -1.01
N ASN A 425 19.84 -2.09 -0.62
CA ASN A 425 18.93 -3.04 -1.25
C ASN A 425 19.51 -4.47 -1.32
N LEU A 426 20.11 -4.93 -0.22
CA LEU A 426 20.68 -6.28 -0.10
C LEU A 426 20.17 -6.98 1.15
N VAL A 427 20.13 -8.31 1.11
CA VAL A 427 19.76 -9.15 2.25
C VAL A 427 20.65 -10.39 2.32
N GLU A 428 21.08 -10.73 3.54
CA GLU A 428 21.68 -12.03 3.82
C GLU A 428 20.57 -13.09 3.88
N ALA A 429 20.56 -13.98 2.89
CA ALA A 429 19.50 -14.96 2.69
C ALA A 429 20.05 -16.38 2.46
N TYR A 430 19.20 -17.38 2.72
CA TYR A 430 19.41 -18.77 2.31
C TYR A 430 18.65 -19.06 1.03
N ASP A 431 19.38 -19.54 0.03
CA ASP A 431 18.94 -19.94 -1.30
C ASP A 431 19.14 -21.45 -1.46
N TYR A 432 18.12 -22.18 -1.91
CA TYR A 432 18.19 -23.65 -2.01
C TYR A 432 18.83 -24.05 -3.33
N ASN A 433 19.95 -24.76 -3.28
CA ASN A 433 20.59 -25.30 -4.46
C ASN A 433 20.16 -26.76 -4.68
N PRO A 434 19.36 -27.07 -5.72
CA PRO A 434 18.90 -28.42 -5.98
C PRO A 434 20.03 -29.37 -6.38
N LEU A 435 21.09 -28.89 -7.06
CA LEU A 435 22.23 -29.71 -7.47
C LEU A 435 23.05 -30.19 -6.27
N LEU A 436 23.18 -29.35 -5.25
CA LEU A 436 23.88 -29.68 -4.00
C LEU A 436 22.92 -30.25 -2.94
N SER A 437 21.62 -30.32 -3.24
CA SER A 437 20.56 -30.70 -2.31
C SER A 437 20.58 -29.96 -0.96
N GLY A 438 21.06 -28.71 -0.93
CA GLY A 438 21.32 -27.97 0.32
C GLY A 438 21.10 -26.46 0.21
N TRP A 439 20.97 -25.80 1.37
CA TRP A 439 20.84 -24.35 1.46
C TRP A 439 22.20 -23.66 1.43
N ILE A 440 22.31 -22.59 0.63
CA ILE A 440 23.51 -21.77 0.53
C ILE A 440 23.19 -20.38 1.05
N LYS A 441 24.03 -19.87 1.96
CA LYS A 441 23.93 -18.49 2.45
C LYS A 441 24.64 -17.55 1.49
N LYS A 442 23.96 -16.47 1.07
CA LYS A 442 24.50 -15.47 0.14
C LYS A 442 23.97 -14.07 0.48
N GLN A 443 24.67 -13.03 0.01
CA GLN A 443 24.14 -11.66 -0.08
C GLN A 443 23.44 -11.51 -1.43
N ILE A 444 22.14 -11.20 -1.43
CA ILE A 444 21.28 -11.15 -2.63
C ILE A 444 20.44 -9.86 -2.57
N PRO A 445 20.02 -9.27 -3.70
CA PRO A 445 19.05 -8.17 -3.69
C PRO A 445 17.77 -8.53 -2.91
N VAL A 446 17.12 -7.54 -2.30
CA VAL A 446 15.83 -7.74 -1.60
C VAL A 446 14.74 -8.18 -2.62
N PRO A 447 13.77 -9.04 -2.23
CA PRO A 447 12.86 -9.65 -3.20
C PRO A 447 11.76 -8.72 -3.66
N ASP A 448 11.19 -9.01 -4.83
CA ASP A 448 10.01 -8.32 -5.36
C ASP A 448 8.76 -8.64 -4.55
N VAL A 449 8.71 -9.79 -3.88
CA VAL A 449 7.61 -10.16 -2.99
C VAL A 449 8.15 -10.68 -1.67
N ILE A 450 7.69 -10.14 -0.54
CA ILE A 450 7.99 -10.65 0.80
C ILE A 450 6.73 -11.26 1.42
N GLN A 451 6.75 -12.57 1.67
CA GLN A 451 5.78 -13.20 2.56
C GLN A 451 6.33 -13.27 3.98
N TYR A 452 5.64 -12.64 4.93
CA TYR A 452 6.09 -12.65 6.33
C TYR A 452 5.53 -13.85 7.10
N ARG A 453 6.39 -14.84 7.40
CA ARG A 453 6.10 -16.01 8.25
C ARG A 453 6.94 -16.01 9.54
N GLY A 454 7.51 -14.87 9.92
CA GLY A 454 8.34 -14.67 11.11
C GLY A 454 7.58 -14.78 12.44
N GLY A 455 8.30 -14.52 13.54
CA GLY A 455 7.74 -14.44 14.90
C GLY A 455 6.76 -13.27 15.06
N THR A 456 6.47 -12.86 16.30
CA THR A 456 5.83 -11.55 16.50
C THR A 456 6.95 -10.50 16.41
N PRO A 457 7.03 -9.71 15.33
CA PRO A 457 7.97 -8.60 15.26
C PRO A 457 7.60 -7.55 16.30
N THR A 458 8.59 -6.84 16.82
CA THR A 458 8.37 -5.70 17.73
C THR A 458 7.73 -4.55 16.96
N LEU A 459 7.11 -3.60 17.68
CA LEU A 459 6.65 -2.36 17.04
C LEU A 459 7.82 -1.62 16.37
N GLU A 460 9.03 -1.72 16.92
CA GLU A 460 10.25 -1.15 16.33
C GLU A 460 10.63 -1.79 14.99
N ASP A 461 10.43 -3.10 14.81
CA ASP A 461 10.73 -3.78 13.53
C ASP A 461 9.88 -3.25 12.35
N PHE A 462 8.68 -2.73 12.61
CA PHE A 462 7.75 -2.21 11.60
C PHE A 462 7.61 -0.69 11.59
N ASN A 463 7.76 -0.03 12.74
CA ASN A 463 7.80 1.44 12.86
C ASN A 463 9.17 2.00 12.52
N ASN A 464 10.17 1.16 12.23
CA ASN A 464 11.40 1.62 11.62
C ASN A 464 11.07 2.18 10.23
N PRO A 465 11.25 3.49 9.98
CA PRO A 465 10.92 4.13 8.70
C PRO A 465 11.65 3.50 7.50
N THR A 466 12.69 2.68 7.75
CA THR A 466 13.41 1.91 6.73
C THR A 466 12.62 0.71 6.19
N CYS A 467 11.75 0.07 6.99
CA CYS A 467 10.90 -1.04 6.56
C CYS A 467 9.67 -0.58 5.75
N GLN A 468 9.25 0.68 5.92
CA GLN A 468 8.06 1.25 5.28
C GLN A 468 8.33 1.94 3.94
N GLY A 469 9.59 1.98 3.45
CA GLY A 469 9.88 2.91 2.36
C GLY A 469 11.10 2.70 1.47
N LYS A 470 11.86 1.59 1.49
CA LYS A 470 13.01 1.47 0.57
C LYS A 470 13.29 0.07 0.05
N VAL A 471 12.49 -0.37 -0.94
CA VAL A 471 12.92 -0.80 -2.28
C VAL A 471 11.70 -0.65 -3.20
N PHE A 472 11.91 -0.15 -4.40
CA PHE A 472 10.89 0.37 -5.34
C PHE A 472 9.76 -0.56 -5.80
N ASN A 473 9.70 -1.82 -5.37
CA ASN A 473 8.71 -2.75 -5.94
C ASN A 473 8.46 -3.99 -5.07
N ILE A 474 8.52 -3.86 -3.74
CA ILE A 474 8.29 -5.01 -2.85
C ILE A 474 6.81 -5.14 -2.53
N GLN A 475 6.19 -6.20 -3.04
CA GLN A 475 4.88 -6.64 -2.59
C GLN A 475 5.00 -7.35 -1.25
N TRP A 476 4.36 -6.82 -0.21
CA TRP A 476 4.20 -7.55 1.03
C TRP A 476 2.94 -8.43 0.97
N ILE A 477 3.09 -9.69 1.40
CA ILE A 477 1.98 -10.61 1.63
C ILE A 477 1.91 -10.89 3.13
N ASN A 478 0.73 -10.59 3.70
CA ASN A 478 0.44 -10.76 5.13
C ASN A 478 1.41 -9.97 6.03
N ALA A 479 1.71 -8.73 5.65
CA ALA A 479 2.60 -7.83 6.39
C ALA A 479 2.06 -7.48 7.78
N THR A 480 0.73 -7.44 7.96
CA THR A 480 0.16 -7.03 9.23
C THR A 480 0.51 -7.97 10.38
N LYS A 481 0.80 -7.34 11.52
CA LYS A 481 0.92 -7.99 12.82
C LYS A 481 -0.39 -8.73 13.06
N VAL A 482 -0.27 -10.01 13.45
CA VAL A 482 -1.33 -10.96 13.84
C VAL A 482 -2.69 -10.29 14.10
N PHE A 483 -3.75 -10.77 13.44
CA PHE A 483 -5.12 -10.30 13.68
C PHE A 483 -5.46 -10.34 15.18
N GLY A 484 -5.58 -9.16 15.80
CA GLY A 484 -6.07 -9.03 17.17
C GLY A 484 -7.57 -9.35 17.20
N LYS A 485 -8.05 -10.04 18.23
CA LYS A 485 -9.43 -10.56 18.23
C LYS A 485 -10.45 -9.41 18.23
N TRP A 486 -10.20 -8.36 19.01
CA TRP A 486 -11.05 -7.18 19.06
C TRP A 486 -10.99 -6.37 17.76
N GLU A 487 -9.80 -6.21 17.19
CA GLU A 487 -9.62 -5.53 15.90
C GLU A 487 -10.30 -6.28 14.77
N THR A 488 -10.22 -7.61 14.76
CA THR A 488 -10.92 -8.49 13.81
C THR A 488 -12.43 -8.32 13.94
N TYR A 489 -12.95 -8.32 15.17
CA TYR A 489 -14.37 -8.09 15.41
C TYR A 489 -14.82 -6.70 14.91
N LYS A 490 -14.05 -5.64 15.17
CA LYS A 490 -14.34 -4.29 14.64
C LYS A 490 -14.26 -4.23 13.12
N ALA A 491 -13.32 -4.95 12.51
CA ALA A 491 -13.16 -5.01 11.07
C ALA A 491 -14.39 -5.59 10.39
N LEU A 492 -14.86 -6.73 10.89
CA LEU A 492 -16.03 -7.43 10.38
C LEU A 492 -17.31 -6.65 10.70
N ARG A 493 -17.50 -6.22 11.96
CA ARG A 493 -18.70 -5.47 12.38
C ARG A 493 -18.93 -4.16 11.60
N PHE A 494 -17.90 -3.61 10.98
CA PHE A 494 -18.04 -2.44 10.11
C PHE A 494 -19.03 -2.68 8.96
N PHE A 495 -19.05 -3.90 8.41
CA PHE A 495 -19.90 -4.27 7.28
C PHE A 495 -21.19 -4.94 7.76
N GLU A 496 -22.32 -4.51 7.20
CA GLU A 496 -23.65 -5.03 7.56
C GLU A 496 -23.73 -6.54 7.26
N LYS A 497 -23.26 -6.97 6.08
CA LYS A 497 -23.26 -8.38 5.68
C LYS A 497 -22.54 -9.29 6.68
N THR A 498 -21.33 -8.92 7.09
CA THR A 498 -20.52 -9.81 7.95
C THR A 498 -20.90 -9.78 9.43
N THR A 499 -21.68 -8.78 9.86
CA THR A 499 -22.17 -8.70 11.24
C THR A 499 -23.03 -9.92 11.60
N ALA A 500 -23.76 -10.49 10.64
CA ALA A 500 -24.58 -11.68 10.82
C ALA A 500 -23.77 -12.94 11.21
N TYR A 501 -22.49 -12.98 10.84
CA TYR A 501 -21.57 -14.10 11.08
C TYR A 501 -20.87 -14.05 12.44
N LEU A 502 -20.97 -12.93 13.17
CA LEU A 502 -20.17 -12.68 14.36
C LEU A 502 -20.91 -13.06 15.65
N PRO A 503 -20.30 -13.85 16.55
CA PRO A 503 -20.78 -13.93 17.92
C PRO A 503 -20.63 -12.56 18.59
N GLU A 504 -21.60 -12.21 19.44
CA GLU A 504 -21.54 -10.96 20.21
C GLU A 504 -20.21 -10.91 20.97
N THR A 505 -19.44 -9.84 20.76
CA THR A 505 -18.10 -9.69 21.36
C THR A 505 -17.91 -8.29 21.92
N THR A 506 -17.29 -8.17 23.10
CA THR A 506 -16.95 -6.90 23.75
C THR A 506 -15.65 -7.01 24.56
N LEU A 507 -15.12 -5.88 25.04
CA LEU A 507 -13.98 -5.87 25.96
C LEU A 507 -14.41 -6.34 27.36
N LEU A 508 -13.51 -7.06 28.03
CA LEU A 508 -13.71 -7.58 29.38
C LEU A 508 -13.71 -6.43 30.39
N THR A 509 -14.90 -6.13 30.91
CA THR A 509 -15.09 -5.27 32.09
C THR A 509 -16.01 -5.99 33.07
N LEU A 510 -16.00 -5.59 34.34
CA LEU A 510 -16.87 -6.18 35.34
C LEU A 510 -18.35 -6.05 34.94
N SER A 511 -18.74 -4.86 34.45
CA SER A 511 -20.10 -4.59 33.97
C SER A 511 -20.47 -5.47 32.76
N ASN A 512 -19.59 -5.55 31.75
CA ASN A 512 -19.84 -6.36 30.57
C ASN A 512 -19.91 -7.85 30.91
N LEU A 513 -19.06 -8.34 31.82
CA LEU A 513 -19.10 -9.73 32.28
C LEU A 513 -20.44 -10.05 32.95
N GLN A 514 -20.93 -9.17 33.80
CA GLN A 514 -22.25 -9.31 34.43
C GLN A 514 -23.37 -9.41 33.40
N GLN A 515 -23.39 -8.46 32.44
CA GLN A 515 -24.41 -8.40 31.39
C GLN A 515 -24.37 -9.65 30.49
N TYR A 516 -23.17 -10.10 30.09
CA TYR A 516 -23.02 -11.30 29.26
C TYR A 516 -23.53 -12.55 29.96
N LEU A 517 -23.24 -12.71 31.26
CA LEU A 517 -23.72 -13.86 32.03
C LEU A 517 -25.23 -13.79 32.32
N GLN A 518 -25.85 -12.60 32.26
CA GLN A 518 -27.31 -12.45 32.33
C GLN A 518 -27.99 -12.83 31.01
N LYS A 519 -27.37 -12.42 29.90
CA LYS A 519 -27.94 -12.56 28.55
C LYS A 519 -27.71 -13.94 27.93
N HIS A 520 -26.55 -14.55 28.18
CA HIS A 520 -26.11 -15.79 27.53
C HIS A 520 -25.96 -16.92 28.54
N ALA A 521 -26.28 -18.15 28.12
CA ALA A 521 -26.13 -19.34 28.96
C ALA A 521 -24.67 -19.58 29.40
N PHE A 522 -23.72 -19.27 28.51
CA PHE A 522 -22.29 -19.25 28.79
C PHE A 522 -21.58 -18.26 27.86
N CYS A 523 -20.37 -17.86 28.23
CA CYS A 523 -19.51 -17.01 27.42
C CYS A 523 -18.06 -17.51 27.43
N TYR A 524 -17.29 -17.08 26.44
CA TYR A 524 -15.85 -17.31 26.36
C TYR A 524 -15.10 -16.02 26.69
N ILE A 525 -14.07 -16.14 27.53
CA ILE A 525 -13.09 -15.08 27.74
C ILE A 525 -11.77 -15.48 27.13
N LYS A 526 -11.22 -14.59 26.31
CA LYS A 526 -10.01 -14.81 25.52
C LYS A 526 -9.09 -13.60 25.68
N SER A 527 -7.78 -13.80 25.62
CA SER A 527 -6.85 -12.66 25.50
C SER A 527 -6.97 -12.01 24.11
N ASN A 528 -6.92 -10.67 24.02
CA ASN A 528 -6.96 -10.00 22.71
C ASN A 528 -5.75 -10.38 21.82
N SER A 529 -4.58 -10.58 22.44
CA SER A 529 -3.37 -11.10 21.81
C SER A 529 -2.96 -12.44 22.43
N GLY A 530 -2.97 -13.52 21.65
CA GLY A 530 -2.66 -14.86 22.14
C GLY A 530 -2.67 -15.91 21.04
N LYS A 531 -1.94 -17.03 21.23
CA LYS A 531 -1.87 -18.15 20.28
C LYS A 531 -2.20 -19.46 20.98
N CYS A 532 -2.66 -20.45 20.21
CA CYS A 532 -2.82 -21.85 20.62
C CYS A 532 -3.83 -22.12 21.75
N GLY A 533 -4.77 -21.21 22.03
CA GLY A 533 -5.88 -21.46 22.97
C GLY A 533 -5.50 -21.51 24.46
N TYR A 534 -4.24 -21.23 24.84
CA TYR A 534 -3.74 -21.36 26.22
C TYR A 534 -4.35 -20.38 27.25
N ASN A 535 -5.27 -19.49 26.85
CA ASN A 535 -5.99 -18.56 27.73
C ASN A 535 -7.43 -18.36 27.25
N VAL A 536 -8.13 -19.47 26.96
CA VAL A 536 -9.56 -19.46 26.64
C VAL A 536 -10.32 -20.09 27.80
N PHE A 537 -11.21 -19.31 28.42
CA PHE A 537 -12.04 -19.76 29.53
C PHE A 537 -13.51 -19.76 29.11
N ARG A 538 -14.19 -20.88 29.31
CA ARG A 538 -15.65 -20.94 29.25
C ARG A 538 -16.21 -20.66 30.63
N ILE A 539 -17.07 -19.65 30.73
CA ILE A 539 -17.74 -19.26 31.97
C ILE A 539 -19.24 -19.47 31.83
N GLU A 540 -19.83 -20.11 32.84
CA GLU A 540 -21.28 -20.30 32.94
C GLU A 540 -21.74 -20.14 34.39
N ARG A 541 -23.03 -19.83 34.57
CA ARG A 541 -23.64 -19.76 35.89
C ARG A 541 -23.87 -21.17 36.43
N GLY A 542 -23.41 -21.43 37.65
CA GLY A 542 -23.68 -22.65 38.40
C GLY A 542 -24.72 -22.41 39.49
N ILE A 543 -25.08 -23.47 40.22
CA ILE A 543 -26.08 -23.43 41.31
C ILE A 543 -25.64 -22.49 42.44
N ASN A 544 -24.34 -22.47 42.78
CA ASN A 544 -23.77 -21.70 43.89
C ASN A 544 -22.69 -20.70 43.44
N GLY A 545 -22.85 -20.09 42.26
CA GLY A 545 -21.92 -19.07 41.75
C GLY A 545 -21.57 -19.28 40.28
N TYR A 546 -20.28 -19.25 39.95
CA TYR A 546 -19.79 -19.28 38.57
C TYR A 546 -18.81 -20.43 38.34
N LEU A 547 -19.01 -21.14 37.24
CA LEU A 547 -18.17 -22.24 36.79
C LEU A 547 -17.20 -21.72 35.72
N CYS A 548 -15.91 -21.91 35.95
CA CYS A 548 -14.84 -21.53 35.03
C CYS A 548 -14.12 -22.77 34.52
N LYS A 549 -14.19 -23.02 33.21
CA LYS A 549 -13.55 -24.16 32.54
C LYS A 549 -12.43 -23.64 31.64
N ALA A 550 -11.19 -24.03 31.90
CA ALA A 550 -10.04 -23.68 31.06
C ALA A 550 -9.94 -24.61 29.84
N GLY A 551 -9.68 -24.06 28.65
CA GLY A 551 -9.37 -24.82 27.44
C GLY A 551 -7.91 -25.29 27.40
N GLY A 552 -7.66 -26.52 26.98
CA GLY A 552 -6.31 -27.11 26.84
C GLY A 552 -6.29 -28.63 27.03
N SER A 553 -5.09 -29.23 27.12
CA SER A 553 -4.87 -30.67 27.35
C SER A 553 -5.26 -31.15 28.76
N MET A 554 -5.57 -30.24 29.68
CA MET A 554 -6.17 -30.53 30.98
C MET A 554 -7.34 -29.56 31.21
N ILE A 555 -8.57 -30.06 31.21
CA ILE A 555 -9.76 -29.29 31.59
C ILE A 555 -9.68 -29.06 33.10
N GLN A 556 -9.32 -27.84 33.52
CA GLN A 556 -9.43 -27.44 34.92
C GLN A 556 -10.76 -26.72 35.14
N ILE A 557 -11.51 -27.19 36.14
CA ILE A 557 -12.78 -26.60 36.57
C ILE A 557 -12.54 -25.84 37.87
N LYS A 558 -12.89 -24.55 37.90
CA LYS A 558 -12.85 -23.71 39.11
C LYS A 558 -14.23 -23.12 39.40
N ASN A 559 -14.60 -23.11 40.67
CA ASN A 559 -15.83 -22.48 41.14
C ASN A 559 -15.51 -21.15 41.80
N PHE A 560 -16.33 -20.14 41.54
CA PHE A 560 -16.27 -18.84 42.18
C PHE A 560 -17.63 -18.52 42.80
N THR A 561 -17.64 -18.12 44.07
CA THR A 561 -18.88 -17.79 44.80
C THR A 561 -19.44 -16.42 44.45
N ASP A 562 -18.59 -15.50 43.96
CA ASP A 562 -18.97 -14.15 43.61
C ASP A 562 -18.34 -13.67 42.29
N LEU A 563 -18.98 -12.68 41.66
CA LEU A 563 -18.59 -12.16 40.34
C LEU A 563 -17.25 -11.41 40.39
N LYS A 564 -16.97 -10.74 41.51
CA LYS A 564 -15.76 -9.92 41.67
C LYS A 564 -14.53 -10.80 41.75
N GLY A 565 -14.57 -11.88 42.53
CA GLY A 565 -13.51 -12.88 42.62
C GLY A 565 -13.24 -13.58 41.29
N LEU A 566 -14.29 -13.90 40.53
CA LEU A 566 -14.15 -14.39 39.15
C LEU A 566 -13.45 -13.36 38.26
N PHE A 567 -13.90 -12.11 38.28
CA PHE A 567 -13.34 -11.04 37.46
C PHE A 567 -11.86 -10.77 37.77
N GLU A 568 -11.49 -10.70 39.05
CA GLU A 568 -10.10 -10.52 39.49
C GLU A 568 -9.20 -11.68 39.03
N PHE A 569 -9.72 -12.92 39.08
CA PHE A 569 -9.03 -14.07 38.51
C PHE A 569 -8.82 -13.92 37.00
N LEU A 570 -9.87 -13.57 36.25
CA LEU A 570 -9.80 -13.41 34.80
C LEU A 570 -8.82 -12.31 34.39
N ILE A 571 -8.84 -11.14 35.05
CA ILE A 571 -7.91 -10.04 34.77
C ILE A 571 -6.47 -10.45 35.08
N ARG A 572 -6.23 -11.14 36.19
CA ARG A 572 -4.88 -11.63 36.55
C ARG A 572 -4.34 -12.64 35.56
N THR A 573 -5.19 -13.49 35.00
CA THR A 573 -4.76 -14.58 34.10
C THR A 573 -4.71 -14.17 32.62
N ILE A 574 -5.66 -13.35 32.16
CA ILE A 574 -5.84 -13.00 30.74
C ILE A 574 -5.23 -11.62 30.43
N GLY A 575 -5.20 -10.73 31.41
CA GLY A 575 -4.81 -9.33 31.26
C GLY A 575 -6.01 -8.39 31.13
N LYS A 576 -5.73 -7.08 31.16
CA LYS A 576 -6.74 -6.02 31.09
C LYS A 576 -7.42 -5.91 29.71
N ASP A 577 -6.75 -6.36 28.66
CA ASP A 577 -7.26 -6.35 27.28
C ASP A 577 -7.93 -7.68 26.93
N GLY A 578 -8.61 -8.32 27.88
CA GLY A 578 -9.41 -9.52 27.61
C GLY A 578 -10.64 -9.16 26.77
N ILE A 579 -11.14 -10.12 25.99
CA ILE A 579 -12.43 -10.02 25.31
C ILE A 579 -13.44 -11.01 25.90
N LEU A 580 -14.70 -10.62 25.92
CA LEU A 580 -15.88 -11.44 26.20
C LEU A 580 -16.55 -11.77 24.88
N GLN A 581 -16.81 -13.04 24.61
CA GLN A 581 -17.49 -13.50 23.41
C GLN A 581 -18.64 -14.44 23.78
N GLN A 582 -19.77 -14.30 23.09
CA GLN A 582 -20.94 -15.18 23.23
C GLN A 582 -20.54 -16.65 23.07
N GLY A 583 -21.10 -17.52 23.93
CA GLY A 583 -20.99 -18.96 23.78
C GLY A 583 -21.83 -19.46 22.61
N ILE A 584 -21.22 -20.24 21.71
CA ILE A 584 -21.90 -20.88 20.58
C ILE A 584 -22.09 -22.36 20.92
N ASN A 585 -23.32 -22.85 20.82
CA ASN A 585 -23.63 -24.28 20.92
C ASN A 585 -23.26 -24.96 19.60
N LEU A 586 -22.02 -25.42 19.50
CA LEU A 586 -21.52 -26.09 18.28
C LEU A 586 -22.23 -27.42 18.04
N ALA A 587 -22.49 -27.70 16.76
CA ALA A 587 -22.88 -29.01 16.28
C ALA A 587 -21.82 -30.06 16.64
N GLN A 588 -22.25 -31.31 16.75
CA GLN A 588 -21.41 -32.41 17.20
C GLN A 588 -21.41 -33.56 16.19
N MET A 589 -20.27 -34.26 16.11
CA MET A 589 -20.09 -35.49 15.35
C MET A 589 -19.79 -36.61 16.33
N ASN A 590 -20.66 -37.62 16.43
CA ASN A 590 -20.50 -38.73 17.38
C ASN A 590 -20.25 -38.22 18.83
N ASN A 591 -21.03 -37.22 19.27
CA ASN A 591 -20.90 -36.54 20.57
C ASN A 591 -19.59 -35.75 20.80
N CYS A 592 -18.80 -35.56 19.74
CA CYS A 592 -17.61 -34.71 19.77
C CYS A 592 -17.91 -33.35 19.14
N PRO A 593 -17.68 -32.23 19.86
CA PRO A 593 -17.77 -30.91 19.25
C PRO A 593 -16.70 -30.77 18.17
N PHE A 594 -17.02 -30.07 17.10
CA PHE A 594 -16.05 -29.76 16.05
C PHE A 594 -16.14 -28.30 15.63
N ASP A 595 -15.05 -27.80 15.08
CA ASP A 595 -15.06 -26.60 14.27
C ASP A 595 -14.42 -26.89 12.91
N MET A 596 -14.49 -25.91 12.02
CA MET A 596 -13.95 -25.98 10.68
C MET A 596 -12.88 -24.91 10.49
N ARG A 597 -11.65 -25.30 10.18
CA ARG A 597 -10.65 -24.37 9.67
C ARG A 597 -10.71 -24.31 8.16
N VAL A 598 -11.22 -23.22 7.62
CA VAL A 598 -11.22 -22.92 6.19
C VAL A 598 -9.96 -22.15 5.84
N LEU A 599 -9.16 -22.68 4.91
CA LEU A 599 -8.04 -21.96 4.32
C LEU A 599 -8.54 -21.22 3.08
N VAL A 600 -8.37 -19.90 3.09
CA VAL A 600 -8.71 -19.02 1.98
C VAL A 600 -7.40 -18.39 1.48
N GLN A 601 -7.18 -18.37 0.17
CA GLN A 601 -5.96 -17.87 -0.45
C GLN A 601 -6.26 -17.10 -1.73
N LYS A 602 -5.40 -16.15 -2.09
CA LYS A 602 -5.46 -15.49 -3.40
C LYS A 602 -4.82 -16.36 -4.47
N ASN A 603 -5.52 -16.60 -5.57
CA ASN A 603 -5.02 -17.36 -6.72
C ASN A 603 -4.08 -16.50 -7.61
N GLY A 604 -3.64 -17.07 -8.75
CA GLY A 604 -2.83 -16.37 -9.76
C GLY A 604 -3.56 -15.27 -10.53
N HIS A 605 -4.84 -15.04 -10.27
CA HIS A 605 -5.62 -13.90 -10.78
C HIS A 605 -5.86 -12.84 -9.69
N CYS A 606 -5.23 -13.00 -8.52
CA CYS A 606 -5.42 -12.19 -7.31
C CYS A 606 -6.82 -12.31 -6.68
N GLU A 607 -7.59 -13.36 -7.00
CA GLU A 607 -8.94 -13.58 -6.48
C GLU A 607 -8.90 -14.49 -5.24
N TRP A 608 -9.73 -14.20 -4.24
CA TRP A 608 -9.88 -15.06 -3.08
C TRP A 608 -10.64 -16.34 -3.43
N ILE A 609 -10.08 -17.48 -3.06
CA ILE A 609 -10.72 -18.78 -3.17
C ILE A 609 -10.57 -19.59 -1.88
N VAL A 610 -11.55 -20.45 -1.61
CA VAL A 610 -11.43 -21.47 -0.57
C VAL A 610 -10.55 -22.60 -1.10
N SER A 611 -9.36 -22.77 -0.51
CA SER A 611 -8.39 -23.78 -0.96
C SER A 611 -8.58 -25.12 -0.26
N ALA A 612 -8.99 -25.10 1.00
CA ALA A 612 -9.13 -26.29 1.82
C ALA A 612 -10.05 -26.06 3.02
N LEU A 613 -10.68 -27.13 3.48
CA LEU A 613 -11.44 -27.21 4.71
C LEU A 613 -10.84 -28.30 5.59
N ASN A 614 -10.48 -27.97 6.83
CA ASN A 614 -10.06 -28.96 7.82
C ASN A 614 -11.07 -29.02 8.97
N TYR A 615 -11.77 -30.14 9.11
CA TYR A 615 -12.60 -30.41 10.28
C TYR A 615 -11.71 -30.74 11.47
N ARG A 616 -11.88 -30.01 12.57
CA ARG A 616 -11.17 -30.22 13.83
C ARG A 616 -12.11 -30.80 14.86
N ILE A 617 -12.09 -32.12 15.01
CA ILE A 617 -13.00 -32.85 15.90
C ILE A 617 -12.34 -32.98 17.27
N GLY A 618 -12.93 -32.35 18.29
CA GLY A 618 -12.45 -32.42 19.68
C GLY A 618 -12.75 -33.75 20.36
N ALA A 619 -12.24 -33.93 21.57
CA ALA A 619 -12.66 -35.03 22.44
C ALA A 619 -14.09 -34.81 22.98
N PRO A 620 -14.80 -35.86 23.44
CA PRO A 620 -16.08 -35.70 24.12
C PRO A 620 -15.98 -34.69 25.26
N ASN A 621 -16.95 -33.76 25.34
CA ASN A 621 -17.01 -32.67 26.33
C ASN A 621 -15.86 -31.64 26.28
N ALA A 622 -15.04 -31.60 25.22
CA ALA A 622 -13.96 -30.63 25.09
C ALA A 622 -14.47 -29.17 25.05
N VAL A 623 -13.77 -28.28 25.75
CA VAL A 623 -14.05 -26.83 25.75
C VAL A 623 -13.49 -26.14 24.49
N VAL A 624 -12.40 -26.68 23.94
CA VAL A 624 -11.70 -26.20 22.75
C VAL A 624 -11.35 -27.37 21.83
N THR A 625 -11.38 -27.13 20.53
CA THR A 625 -11.21 -28.09 19.41
C THR A 625 -9.82 -28.03 18.79
N ASN A 626 -8.80 -27.65 19.57
CA ASN A 626 -7.45 -27.44 19.06
C ASN A 626 -6.65 -28.74 18.94
N PHE A 627 -5.81 -28.86 17.91
CA PHE A 627 -4.90 -30.00 17.68
C PHE A 627 -3.99 -30.29 18.89
N ALA A 628 -3.49 -29.24 19.57
CA ALA A 628 -2.69 -29.38 20.79
C ALA A 628 -3.46 -30.01 21.98
N ALA A 629 -4.78 -30.12 21.87
CA ALA A 629 -5.66 -30.79 22.82
C ALA A 629 -6.15 -32.18 22.33
N GLY A 630 -5.54 -32.74 21.27
CA GLY A 630 -5.83 -34.10 20.78
C GLY A 630 -6.94 -34.20 19.73
N ALA A 631 -7.27 -33.12 19.04
CA ALA A 631 -8.29 -33.12 17.99
C ALA A 631 -7.88 -33.98 16.77
N THR A 632 -8.86 -34.66 16.17
CA THR A 632 -8.68 -35.35 14.88
C THR A 632 -8.96 -34.38 13.73
N ASP A 633 -8.01 -34.29 12.80
CA ASP A 633 -8.09 -33.44 11.60
C ASP A 633 -8.61 -34.27 10.41
N ILE A 634 -9.67 -33.80 9.74
CA ILE A 634 -10.16 -34.38 8.48
C ILE A 634 -10.15 -33.30 7.41
N LEU A 635 -9.23 -33.44 6.45
CA LEU A 635 -9.09 -32.53 5.32
C LEU A 635 -10.13 -32.83 4.23
N LYS A 636 -10.72 -31.77 3.69
CA LYS A 636 -11.57 -31.75 2.50
C LYS A 636 -11.12 -30.66 1.55
N ILE A 637 -11.15 -30.94 0.25
CA ILE A 637 -10.92 -29.95 -0.80
C ILE A 637 -12.24 -29.60 -1.52
N PRO A 638 -12.38 -28.39 -2.09
CA PRO A 638 -13.58 -28.00 -2.82
C PRO A 638 -14.04 -29.06 -3.82
N GLY A 639 -15.34 -29.36 -3.81
CA GLY A 639 -15.95 -30.41 -4.63
C GLY A 639 -16.06 -31.78 -3.96
N GLU A 640 -15.32 -32.03 -2.87
CA GLU A 640 -15.50 -33.26 -2.09
C GLU A 640 -16.77 -33.21 -1.21
N LYS A 641 -17.33 -34.40 -0.92
CA LYS A 641 -18.47 -34.54 -0.01
C LYS A 641 -18.10 -34.07 1.41
N LEU A 642 -18.85 -33.09 1.91
CA LEU A 642 -18.77 -32.58 3.27
C LEU A 642 -19.34 -33.57 4.29
N LEU A 643 -18.93 -33.42 5.55
CA LEU A 643 -19.30 -34.38 6.61
C LEU A 643 -20.68 -34.08 7.22
N GLN A 644 -21.22 -32.88 7.01
CA GLN A 644 -22.53 -32.45 7.49
C GLN A 644 -23.46 -32.20 6.31
N CYS A 645 -24.66 -32.80 6.31
CA CYS A 645 -25.60 -32.72 5.20
C CYS A 645 -26.23 -31.33 5.04
N CYS A 646 -26.34 -30.56 6.13
CA CYS A 646 -26.85 -29.18 6.11
C CYS A 646 -25.81 -28.15 5.64
N LEU A 647 -24.56 -28.58 5.41
CA LEU A 647 -23.47 -27.71 5.04
C LEU A 647 -23.14 -27.87 3.55
N THR A 648 -22.95 -26.76 2.86
CA THR A 648 -22.58 -26.73 1.45
C THR A 648 -21.27 -25.94 1.24
N TRP A 649 -20.60 -26.20 0.11
CA TRP A 649 -19.40 -25.44 -0.26
C TRP A 649 -19.73 -23.99 -0.59
N GLU A 650 -20.91 -23.74 -1.13
CA GLU A 650 -21.41 -22.40 -1.44
C GLU A 650 -21.53 -21.56 -0.16
N ALA A 651 -22.18 -22.10 0.88
CA ALA A 651 -22.34 -21.40 2.15
C ALA A 651 -20.99 -21.15 2.86
N LEU A 652 -20.07 -22.13 2.81
CA LEU A 652 -18.71 -21.96 3.32
C LEU A 652 -17.91 -20.94 2.52
N THR A 653 -18.09 -20.91 1.20
CA THR A 653 -17.40 -19.97 0.32
C THR A 653 -17.90 -18.56 0.56
N GLU A 654 -19.21 -18.34 0.61
CA GLU A 654 -19.80 -17.03 0.87
C GLU A 654 -19.29 -16.42 2.19
N ILE A 655 -19.49 -17.11 3.32
CA ILE A 655 -19.03 -16.60 4.62
C ILE A 655 -17.52 -16.36 4.64
N SER A 656 -16.74 -17.20 3.96
CA SER A 656 -15.28 -17.10 3.93
C SER A 656 -14.81 -15.92 3.10
N LEU A 657 -15.36 -15.74 1.90
CA LEU A 657 -15.03 -14.65 1.00
C LEU A 657 -15.44 -13.31 1.63
N ASP A 658 -16.68 -13.19 2.10
CA ASP A 658 -17.18 -11.99 2.78
C ASP A 658 -16.23 -11.58 3.93
N THR A 659 -15.79 -12.56 4.71
CA THR A 659 -14.88 -12.36 5.84
C THR A 659 -13.50 -11.90 5.36
N VAL A 660 -12.86 -12.55 4.39
CA VAL A 660 -11.51 -12.15 3.96
C VAL A 660 -11.49 -10.80 3.25
N TYR A 661 -12.54 -10.45 2.51
CA TYR A 661 -12.70 -9.12 1.91
C TYR A 661 -12.86 -8.04 2.99
N ALA A 662 -13.65 -8.31 4.03
CA ALA A 662 -13.77 -7.42 5.21
C ALA A 662 -12.46 -7.31 6.03
N LEU A 663 -11.64 -8.36 6.08
CA LEU A 663 -10.34 -8.31 6.75
C LEU A 663 -9.28 -7.59 5.91
N GLU A 664 -9.24 -7.83 4.60
CA GLU A 664 -8.30 -7.16 3.69
C GLU A 664 -8.54 -5.65 3.65
N SER A 665 -9.81 -5.24 3.64
CA SER A 665 -10.19 -3.83 3.73
C SER A 665 -9.73 -3.13 5.01
N TYR A 666 -9.69 -3.84 6.14
CA TYR A 666 -9.28 -3.25 7.43
C TYR A 666 -7.77 -3.34 7.67
N PHE A 667 -7.18 -4.50 7.39
CA PHE A 667 -5.79 -4.80 7.70
C PHE A 667 -4.86 -4.58 6.51
N GLY A 668 -5.36 -4.13 5.37
CA GLY A 668 -4.60 -4.02 4.13
C GLY A 668 -4.26 -5.39 3.52
N ARG A 669 -3.40 -5.37 2.51
CA ARG A 669 -3.21 -6.50 1.60
C ARG A 669 -2.82 -7.79 2.32
N ILE A 670 -3.62 -8.83 2.08
CA ILE A 670 -3.43 -10.20 2.57
C ILE A 670 -3.53 -11.16 1.37
N GLY A 671 -2.85 -12.30 1.45
CA GLY A 671 -2.84 -13.33 0.40
C GLY A 671 -3.24 -14.72 0.88
N GLU A 672 -3.37 -14.91 2.19
CA GLU A 672 -3.87 -16.14 2.79
C GLU A 672 -4.44 -15.88 4.19
N VAL A 673 -5.52 -16.57 4.55
CA VAL A 673 -6.14 -16.50 5.87
C VAL A 673 -6.66 -17.88 6.25
N GLY A 674 -6.46 -18.27 7.52
CA GLY A 674 -7.16 -19.41 8.10
C GLY A 674 -8.33 -18.91 8.93
N LEU A 675 -9.56 -19.21 8.51
CA LEU A 675 -10.79 -18.87 9.20
C LEU A 675 -11.25 -20.06 10.04
N ASP A 676 -11.51 -19.83 11.32
CA ASP A 676 -12.09 -20.80 12.22
C ASP A 676 -13.61 -20.55 12.26
N ILE A 677 -14.35 -21.46 11.65
CA ILE A 677 -15.79 -21.37 11.46
C ILE A 677 -16.48 -22.43 12.32
N GLY A 678 -17.45 -21.99 13.13
CA GLY A 678 -18.33 -22.87 13.89
C GLY A 678 -19.63 -23.10 13.13
N LEU A 679 -20.12 -24.35 13.15
CA LEU A 679 -21.50 -24.67 12.80
C LEU A 679 -22.26 -24.89 14.11
N ASP A 680 -23.36 -24.16 14.34
CA ASP A 680 -24.17 -24.38 15.52
C ASP A 680 -25.24 -25.47 15.32
N ILE A 681 -25.91 -25.85 16.42
CA ILE A 681 -26.97 -26.86 16.43
C ILE A 681 -28.21 -26.49 15.57
N HIS A 682 -28.33 -25.25 15.12
CA HIS A 682 -29.40 -24.76 14.24
C HIS A 682 -28.95 -24.63 12.79
N GLY A 683 -27.71 -25.03 12.46
CA GLY A 683 -27.15 -24.96 11.12
C GLY A 683 -26.58 -23.59 10.76
N LYS A 684 -26.50 -22.63 11.70
CA LYS A 684 -25.91 -21.31 11.43
C LYS A 684 -24.39 -21.36 11.52
N LEU A 685 -23.74 -20.69 10.58
CA LEU A 685 -22.28 -20.51 10.55
C LEU A 685 -21.84 -19.27 11.33
N TRP A 686 -20.74 -19.40 12.05
CA TRP A 686 -20.16 -18.36 12.89
C TRP A 686 -18.66 -18.22 12.65
N ILE A 687 -18.16 -17.00 12.45
CA ILE A 687 -16.71 -16.72 12.46
C ILE A 687 -16.23 -16.63 13.91
N ILE A 688 -15.46 -17.63 14.34
CA ILE A 688 -14.93 -17.72 15.71
C ILE A 688 -13.60 -16.97 15.83
N GLU A 689 -12.71 -17.15 14.85
CA GLU A 689 -11.37 -16.57 14.81
C GLU A 689 -10.85 -16.48 13.37
N ALA A 690 -10.00 -15.48 13.09
CA ALA A 690 -9.29 -15.37 11.82
C ALA A 690 -7.78 -15.35 12.09
N ASN A 691 -7.02 -16.07 11.28
CA ASN A 691 -5.57 -16.21 11.41
C ASN A 691 -4.86 -15.72 10.16
N SER A 692 -4.12 -14.62 10.25
CA SER A 692 -3.33 -14.05 9.14
C SER A 692 -2.10 -14.87 8.76
N ARG A 693 -1.77 -15.94 9.49
CA ARG A 693 -0.61 -16.81 9.20
C ARG A 693 -0.98 -18.27 9.49
N PRO A 694 -1.88 -18.87 8.70
CA PRO A 694 -2.40 -20.20 8.98
C PRO A 694 -1.26 -21.24 9.00
N SER A 695 -1.34 -22.18 9.93
CA SER A 695 -0.39 -23.28 10.03
C SER A 695 -0.48 -24.19 8.80
N SER A 696 0.65 -24.58 8.25
CA SER A 696 0.72 -25.54 7.13
C SER A 696 0.71 -27.01 7.56
N ILE A 697 0.71 -27.29 8.88
CA ILE A 697 0.85 -28.65 9.42
C ILE A 697 -0.29 -29.56 8.98
N ALA A 698 -1.52 -29.05 9.00
CA ALA A 698 -2.72 -29.82 8.63
C ALA A 698 -2.67 -30.38 7.19
N TYR A 699 -1.89 -29.75 6.31
CA TYR A 699 -1.82 -30.12 4.88
C TYR A 699 -0.62 -31.00 4.55
N ARG A 700 0.23 -31.34 5.53
CA ARG A 700 1.48 -32.07 5.28
C ARG A 700 1.25 -33.48 4.72
N ASN A 701 0.17 -34.12 5.17
CA ASN A 701 -0.20 -35.49 4.80
C ASN A 701 -1.23 -35.52 3.65
N ALA A 702 -1.57 -34.36 3.06
CA ALA A 702 -2.43 -34.32 1.89
C ALA A 702 -1.74 -34.95 0.67
N THR A 703 -2.53 -35.25 -0.38
CA THR A 703 -2.00 -35.76 -1.65
C THR A 703 -0.97 -34.79 -2.24
N SER A 704 -0.04 -35.29 -3.06
CA SER A 704 0.98 -34.45 -3.69
C SER A 704 0.38 -33.29 -4.50
N GLU A 705 -0.72 -33.54 -5.22
CA GLU A 705 -1.47 -32.52 -5.96
C GLU A 705 -2.05 -31.44 -5.03
N THR A 706 -2.75 -31.84 -3.95
CA THR A 706 -3.31 -30.90 -2.98
C THR A 706 -2.23 -30.03 -2.33
N ARG A 707 -1.07 -30.61 -2.02
CA ARG A 707 0.07 -29.85 -1.48
C ARG A 707 0.65 -28.86 -2.48
N GLN A 708 0.78 -29.25 -3.75
CA GLN A 708 1.24 -28.35 -4.81
C GLN A 708 0.28 -27.17 -4.98
N ASN A 709 -1.02 -27.40 -4.94
CA ASN A 709 -2.03 -26.34 -5.04
C ASN A 709 -1.96 -25.40 -3.82
N ILE A 710 -2.07 -25.94 -2.59
CA ILE A 710 -2.09 -25.13 -1.35
C ILE A 710 -0.78 -24.35 -1.15
N PHE A 711 0.37 -24.98 -1.36
CA PHE A 711 1.68 -24.33 -1.15
C PHE A 711 2.14 -23.51 -2.34
N GLY A 712 1.63 -23.78 -3.53
CA GLY A 712 1.93 -23.05 -4.76
C GLY A 712 1.13 -21.76 -4.91
N MET A 713 -0.06 -21.70 -4.33
CA MET A 713 -0.95 -20.54 -4.51
C MET A 713 -0.36 -19.19 -4.06
N PRO A 714 0.37 -19.08 -2.93
CA PRO A 714 1.07 -17.84 -2.58
C PRO A 714 2.12 -17.42 -3.61
N PHE A 715 2.69 -18.38 -4.36
CA PHE A 715 3.65 -18.11 -5.44
C PHE A 715 2.94 -17.62 -6.70
N ASP A 716 1.80 -18.23 -7.07
CA ASP A 716 0.99 -17.78 -8.20
C ASP A 716 0.49 -16.35 -7.98
N TYR A 717 -0.01 -16.07 -6.78
CA TYR A 717 -0.39 -14.72 -6.39
C TYR A 717 0.80 -13.74 -6.42
N ALA A 718 1.97 -14.16 -5.96
CA ALA A 718 3.17 -13.33 -6.02
C ALA A 718 3.55 -12.94 -7.45
N ILE A 719 3.56 -13.90 -8.38
CA ILE A 719 3.84 -13.66 -9.80
C ILE A 719 2.84 -12.64 -10.37
N ALA A 720 1.55 -12.89 -10.15
CA ALA A 720 0.48 -12.01 -10.63
C ALA A 720 0.60 -10.59 -10.05
N SER A 721 0.87 -10.50 -8.74
CA SER A 721 0.99 -9.22 -8.05
C SER A 721 2.15 -8.36 -8.57
N VAL A 722 3.23 -8.98 -9.06
CA VAL A 722 4.37 -8.27 -9.66
C VAL A 722 4.08 -7.86 -11.10
N GLN A 723 3.36 -8.67 -11.87
CA GLN A 723 2.97 -8.34 -13.25
C GLN A 723 1.94 -7.21 -13.33
N HIS A 724 1.16 -7.00 -12.26
CA HIS A 724 0.20 -5.90 -12.12
C HIS A 724 0.78 -4.66 -11.39
N MET A 725 2.07 -4.65 -11.04
CA MET A 725 2.82 -3.48 -10.56
C MET A 725 3.52 -2.80 -11.73
#